data_AF-A0A918DDP0-F1
#
_entry.id   AF-A0A918DDP0-F1
#
_cell.length_a   1.000
_cell.length_b   1.000
_cell.length_c   1.000
_cell.angle_alpha   90.00
_cell.angle_beta   90.00
_cell.angle_gamma   90.00
#
_symmetry.space_group_name_H-M   'P 1'
#
loop_
_entity.id
_entity.type
_entity.pdbx_description
1 polymer ?
#
loop_
_entity_poly.entity_id
_entity_poly.type
_entity_poly.pdbx_seq_one_letter_code
_entity_poly.pdbx_strand_id
1 'polypeptide(L)'
;MAFDATRLAGGHLCVIWVDDMIDVYTWRDTFGLRIQTPNLDRLMLKAARFTNAYATVPLCAPCRAELATGLAPFRSGLVDLNRFWRDLMPPEKAWAHDLRRAGFHTFTTGKVDANYRPMPDAYRRLLFHENPPAADKAERTGVHEYLDAGPGIRGVNHPNDQGEQDNVFYDYWVAENAIRYLKRADPGRRQLIQLGFKHPHYNLDCPDRFYQLYDPAEIRWPSIAAPEDYFGPQPGFAVYEAAYITNGRWTPERSSDEAWRQVVRAYFAAVSHVDHEIGRFMRALEASALGQDTTVVFLSDNGFNLGTHDSFHKMSQWDSAAHVPLAIWHPDLEATEVPLPVSLGNVPKTLMQIAGLPPRPDWTHGQSLLPLIDPSFGSYDRSTSPVTSVFGTLSVRPSVEGYTHLRYFRYPNGEEHVYDIEADPGETKNIRDEAPLEFLRSELVKGALGLGLDLRGFENPALGVNAMMAVDGSVIMAGGDGDNDYWAYGADAENIHEGRNGGMDTLWYMAGPDSYVLHCPPNVERIRIATVVARNESDGETRKTLKIVAHPDSPIHFETSERVEVEVTGSDRGDIMLGPKYGGAIFRGGAGNDEMRAIATLTGSRHAFYGGAGNDTLYGGPGKDTLDGGTGDDVIHGKRNNNLIYGGHGNDQIFDGDGTSVIHTGPGRNIVSLSEGDDTVHVGTGVNEIDAGTGAVKFHIAYGGVTVIRNWGPTMRLILNDWPGFPEITPMAKGHVRLRLALSIIDLHDVDDPEALPEQIEGLQAPVQSFLDRLDR
;
A
#
# COMPACT_ATOMS: atom_id res chain seq x y z
N MET A 1 -15.45 36.55 -22.94
CA MET A 1 -16.21 35.70 -23.88
C MET A 1 -17.15 34.82 -23.05
N ALA A 2 -18.11 34.09 -23.62
CA ALA A 2 -18.91 33.16 -22.82
C ALA A 2 -18.08 31.91 -22.47
N PHE A 3 -18.28 31.34 -21.28
CA PHE A 3 -17.70 30.05 -20.90
C PHE A 3 -18.46 28.92 -21.61
N ASP A 4 -18.04 28.56 -22.82
CA ASP A 4 -18.69 27.55 -23.66
C ASP A 4 -17.70 26.59 -24.33
N ALA A 5 -18.21 25.54 -25.00
CA ALA A 5 -17.38 24.51 -25.63
C ALA A 5 -16.41 25.05 -26.70
N THR A 6 -16.80 26.09 -27.44
CA THR A 6 -15.94 26.70 -28.47
C THR A 6 -14.80 27.45 -27.82
N ARG A 7 -15.10 28.15 -26.72
CA ARG A 7 -14.12 28.89 -25.93
C ARG A 7 -13.05 27.99 -25.33
N LEU A 8 -13.42 26.83 -24.80
CA LEU A 8 -12.50 25.90 -24.12
C LEU A 8 -11.67 25.06 -25.10
N ALA A 9 -12.26 24.62 -26.22
CA ALA A 9 -11.60 23.70 -27.15
C ALA A 9 -10.29 24.23 -27.75
N GLY A 10 -10.12 25.56 -27.85
CA GLY A 10 -8.88 26.20 -28.28
C GLY A 10 -7.89 26.52 -27.16
N GLY A 11 -8.32 26.41 -25.91
CA GLY A 11 -7.58 26.86 -24.73
C GLY A 11 -6.53 25.89 -24.20
N HIS A 12 -5.91 26.32 -23.11
CA HIS A 12 -4.95 25.58 -22.30
C HIS A 12 -5.65 24.88 -21.13
N LEU A 13 -5.04 23.82 -20.63
CA LEU A 13 -5.54 23.03 -19.51
C LEU A 13 -4.51 22.99 -18.39
N CYS A 14 -4.94 23.28 -17.18
CA CYS A 14 -4.17 23.11 -15.97
C CYS A 14 -4.93 22.18 -14.99
N VAL A 15 -4.23 21.24 -14.37
CA VAL A 15 -4.78 20.38 -13.31
C VAL A 15 -3.91 20.48 -12.08
N ILE A 16 -4.51 20.91 -10.97
CA ILE A 16 -3.87 21.01 -9.66
C ILE A 16 -4.39 19.87 -8.81
N TRP A 17 -3.47 19.03 -8.36
CA TRP A 17 -3.72 17.87 -7.51
C TRP A 17 -3.14 18.16 -6.13
N VAL A 18 -3.95 17.98 -5.10
CA VAL A 18 -3.49 17.98 -3.71
C VAL A 18 -3.62 16.56 -3.17
N ASP A 19 -2.72 16.18 -2.27
CA ASP A 19 -2.65 14.85 -1.69
C ASP A 19 -3.19 14.90 -0.26
N ASP A 20 -4.24 14.12 0.01
CA ASP A 20 -4.87 13.99 1.34
C ASP A 20 -5.54 15.28 1.87
N MET A 21 -5.99 16.20 1.01
CA MET A 21 -6.73 17.39 1.43
C MET A 21 -8.22 17.07 1.64
N ILE A 22 -8.67 17.14 2.90
CA ILE A 22 -10.08 17.11 3.28
C ILE A 22 -10.86 18.21 2.55
N ASP A 23 -12.18 18.07 2.37
CA ASP A 23 -13.00 19.21 1.91
C ASP A 23 -12.96 20.34 2.93
N VAL A 24 -12.02 21.26 2.73
CA VAL A 24 -11.78 22.39 3.62
C VAL A 24 -13.03 23.27 3.76
N TYR A 25 -13.95 23.30 2.80
CA TYR A 25 -15.15 24.12 2.89
C TYR A 25 -16.17 23.57 3.88
N THR A 26 -16.26 22.25 4.01
CA THR A 26 -17.09 21.57 5.02
C THR A 26 -16.43 21.63 6.41
N TRP A 27 -15.11 21.44 6.49
CA TRP A 27 -14.43 21.20 7.77
C TRP A 27 -13.72 22.41 8.39
N ARG A 28 -13.43 23.48 7.64
CA ARG A 28 -12.51 24.52 8.11
C ARG A 28 -12.94 25.28 9.34
N ASP A 29 -14.22 25.37 9.65
CA ASP A 29 -14.75 26.16 10.76
C ASP A 29 -15.21 25.29 11.95
N THR A 30 -14.96 23.98 11.92
CA THR A 30 -15.55 23.05 12.90
C THR A 30 -14.68 22.83 14.13
N PHE A 31 -13.36 23.00 14.03
CA PHE A 31 -12.38 22.68 15.08
C PHE A 31 -12.13 23.83 16.09
N GLY A 32 -13.10 24.74 16.26
CA GLY A 32 -12.99 25.90 17.15
C GLY A 32 -12.22 27.10 16.58
N LEU A 33 -11.43 26.89 15.51
CA LEU A 33 -10.76 27.93 14.75
C LEU A 33 -10.77 27.60 13.25
N ARG A 34 -10.53 28.63 12.42
CA ARG A 34 -10.65 28.53 10.96
C ARG A 34 -9.35 28.09 10.28
N ILE A 35 -9.40 27.05 9.44
CA ILE A 35 -8.32 26.71 8.50
C ILE A 35 -8.17 27.84 7.46
N GLN A 36 -6.98 28.42 7.36
CA GLN A 36 -6.67 29.57 6.51
C GLN A 36 -6.35 29.15 5.07
N THR A 37 -7.25 29.45 4.13
CA THR A 37 -7.10 29.17 2.69
C THR A 37 -7.48 30.37 1.80
N PRO A 38 -6.88 31.56 2.00
CA PRO A 38 -7.30 32.78 1.29
C PRO A 38 -7.08 32.72 -0.23
N ASN A 39 -6.13 31.93 -0.73
CA ASN A 39 -5.88 31.85 -2.18
C ASN A 39 -6.87 30.92 -2.88
N LEU A 40 -7.29 29.83 -2.22
CA LEU A 40 -8.40 29.00 -2.66
C LEU A 40 -9.71 29.77 -2.61
N ASP A 41 -9.97 30.54 -1.54
CA ASP A 41 -11.14 31.43 -1.47
C ASP A 41 -11.17 32.41 -2.65
N ARG A 42 -10.01 33.00 -3.02
CA ARG A 42 -9.86 33.86 -4.21
C ARG A 42 -10.13 33.12 -5.51
N LEU A 43 -9.67 31.86 -5.62
CA LEU A 43 -9.94 31.01 -6.79
C LEU A 43 -11.43 30.76 -6.93
N MET A 44 -12.16 30.51 -5.84
CA MET A 44 -13.60 30.24 -5.89
C MET A 44 -14.45 31.42 -6.40
N LEU A 45 -13.93 32.65 -6.40
CA LEU A 45 -14.61 33.83 -6.98
C LEU A 45 -14.84 33.75 -8.49
N LYS A 46 -14.19 32.81 -9.18
CA LYS A 46 -14.35 32.53 -10.61
C LYS A 46 -14.34 31.03 -10.89
N ALA A 47 -14.86 30.24 -9.97
CA ALA A 47 -14.91 28.79 -10.11
C ALA A 47 -16.34 28.25 -9.97
N ALA A 48 -16.59 27.15 -10.65
CA ALA A 48 -17.68 26.25 -10.32
C ALA A 48 -17.16 25.27 -9.27
N ARG A 49 -17.67 25.37 -8.04
CA ARG A 49 -17.32 24.47 -6.93
C ARG A 49 -18.32 23.33 -6.86
N PHE A 50 -17.84 22.09 -6.86
CA PHE A 50 -18.65 20.90 -6.66
C PHE A 50 -18.64 20.57 -5.17
N THR A 51 -19.75 20.80 -4.48
CA THR A 51 -19.77 20.82 -3.00
C THR A 51 -19.97 19.45 -2.37
N ASN A 52 -20.10 18.40 -3.19
CA ASN A 52 -20.35 17.02 -2.80
C ASN A 52 -19.57 16.10 -3.76
N ALA A 53 -18.25 16.28 -3.85
CA ALA A 53 -17.39 15.51 -4.75
C ALA A 53 -16.68 14.37 -4.01
N TYR A 54 -16.79 13.14 -4.51
CA TYR A 54 -16.32 11.95 -3.80
C TYR A 54 -15.22 11.21 -4.58
N ALA A 55 -14.16 10.82 -3.88
CA ALA A 55 -13.15 9.90 -4.39
C ALA A 55 -13.71 8.47 -4.46
N THR A 56 -13.62 7.82 -5.63
CA THR A 56 -14.16 6.46 -5.82
C THR A 56 -13.47 5.43 -4.93
N VAL A 57 -12.17 5.59 -4.67
CA VAL A 57 -11.41 4.81 -3.70
C VAL A 57 -10.56 5.81 -2.91
N PRO A 58 -10.86 6.14 -1.65
CA PRO A 58 -10.12 7.13 -0.86
C PRO A 58 -8.73 6.63 -0.41
N LEU A 59 -7.90 6.28 -1.40
CA LEU A 59 -6.52 5.84 -1.29
C LEU A 59 -5.75 6.45 -2.48
N CYS A 60 -4.52 6.92 -2.26
CA CYS A 60 -3.79 7.68 -3.28
C CYS A 60 -3.60 6.94 -4.62
N ALA A 61 -3.05 5.72 -4.57
CA ALA A 61 -2.69 4.97 -5.77
C ALA A 61 -3.89 4.63 -6.67
N PRO A 62 -4.98 4.03 -6.17
CA PRO A 62 -6.12 3.67 -7.00
C PRO A 62 -6.95 4.88 -7.44
N CYS A 63 -7.12 5.91 -6.59
CA CYS A 63 -7.81 7.12 -7.03
C CYS A 63 -7.06 7.83 -8.17
N ARG A 64 -5.75 8.02 -8.01
CA ARG A 64 -4.93 8.66 -9.05
C ARG A 64 -4.82 7.79 -10.31
N ALA A 65 -4.94 6.46 -10.19
CA ALA A 65 -5.04 5.58 -11.35
C ALA A 65 -6.31 5.85 -12.17
N GLU A 66 -7.48 5.90 -11.52
CA GLU A 66 -8.74 6.26 -12.18
C GLU A 66 -8.64 7.65 -12.83
N LEU A 67 -8.15 8.63 -12.07
CA LEU A 67 -8.02 9.99 -12.57
C LEU A 67 -7.02 10.13 -13.72
N ALA A 68 -5.93 9.37 -13.74
CA ALA A 68 -4.91 9.42 -14.79
C ALA A 68 -5.33 8.66 -16.06
N THR A 69 -6.13 7.59 -15.93
CA THR A 69 -6.42 6.66 -17.03
C THR A 69 -7.87 6.71 -17.52
N GLY A 70 -8.80 7.22 -16.72
CA GLY A 70 -10.25 7.17 -16.97
C GLY A 70 -10.89 5.79 -16.78
N LEU A 71 -10.13 4.79 -16.31
CA LEU A 71 -10.62 3.44 -16.06
C LEU A 71 -11.10 3.31 -14.61
N ALA A 72 -12.29 2.76 -14.44
CA ALA A 72 -12.85 2.52 -13.11
C ALA A 72 -12.01 1.50 -12.31
N PRO A 73 -11.96 1.61 -10.97
CA PRO A 73 -11.11 0.79 -10.11
C PRO A 73 -11.24 -0.72 -10.36
N PHE A 74 -12.47 -1.25 -10.36
CA PHE A 74 -12.74 -2.69 -10.54
C PHE A 74 -12.50 -3.19 -11.98
N ARG A 75 -12.45 -2.29 -12.96
CA ARG A 75 -12.04 -2.64 -14.35
C ARG A 75 -10.52 -2.63 -14.53
N SER A 76 -9.84 -1.84 -13.71
CA SER A 76 -8.38 -1.71 -13.74
C SER A 76 -7.65 -2.72 -12.85
N GLY A 77 -8.36 -3.36 -11.92
CA GLY A 77 -7.79 -4.21 -10.86
C GLY A 77 -7.02 -3.42 -9.79
N LEU A 78 -7.07 -2.09 -9.82
CA LEU A 78 -6.38 -1.20 -8.88
C LEU A 78 -7.36 -0.72 -7.80
N VAL A 79 -7.45 -1.49 -6.73
CA VAL A 79 -8.26 -1.17 -5.54
C VAL A 79 -7.44 -1.13 -4.25
N ASP A 80 -6.12 -1.37 -4.34
CA ASP A 80 -5.17 -1.41 -3.22
C ASP A 80 -4.05 -0.36 -3.35
N LEU A 81 -3.21 -0.24 -2.31
CA LEU A 81 -2.08 0.70 -2.26
C LEU A 81 -0.73 0.10 -2.69
N ASN A 82 -0.68 -1.20 -3.02
CA ASN A 82 0.58 -1.90 -3.26
C ASN A 82 1.10 -1.73 -4.69
N ARG A 83 0.25 -1.27 -5.61
CA ARG A 83 0.57 -1.18 -7.04
C ARG A 83 0.19 0.18 -7.61
N PHE A 84 0.98 0.66 -8.56
CA PHE A 84 0.67 1.84 -9.37
C PHE A 84 0.10 1.42 -10.72
N TRP A 85 -0.67 2.29 -11.36
CA TRP A 85 -1.24 2.00 -12.68
C TRP A 85 -0.18 1.65 -13.74
N ARG A 86 0.99 2.29 -13.66
CA ARG A 86 2.13 2.06 -14.54
C ARG A 86 2.82 0.70 -14.36
N ASP A 87 2.48 -0.03 -13.30
CA ASP A 87 2.95 -1.40 -13.10
C ASP A 87 2.08 -2.40 -13.87
N LEU A 88 0.86 -2.00 -14.27
CA LEU A 88 -0.13 -2.85 -14.94
C LEU A 88 -0.46 -2.43 -16.36
N MET A 89 -0.29 -1.15 -16.70
CA MET A 89 -0.82 -0.57 -17.94
C MET A 89 0.21 0.28 -18.66
N PRO A 90 0.29 0.20 -20.00
CA PRO A 90 1.24 0.98 -20.78
C PRO A 90 0.87 2.48 -20.76
N PRO A 91 1.83 3.40 -21.02
CA PRO A 91 1.61 4.85 -20.94
C PRO A 91 0.44 5.35 -21.80
N GLU A 92 0.16 4.70 -22.92
CA GLU A 92 -0.96 5.00 -23.80
C GLU A 92 -2.30 4.94 -23.08
N LYS A 93 -2.42 4.29 -21.91
CA LYS A 93 -3.65 4.29 -21.10
C LYS A 93 -3.93 5.62 -20.39
N ALA A 94 -2.96 6.52 -20.22
CA ALA A 94 -3.21 7.82 -19.60
C ALA A 94 -3.77 8.85 -20.61
N TRP A 95 -4.74 9.67 -20.20
CA TRP A 95 -5.32 10.71 -21.07
C TRP A 95 -4.31 11.80 -21.47
N ALA A 96 -3.24 11.99 -20.68
CA ALA A 96 -2.14 12.87 -21.04
C ALA A 96 -1.46 12.47 -22.36
N HIS A 97 -1.49 11.17 -22.71
CA HIS A 97 -1.06 10.68 -24.01
C HIS A 97 -1.91 11.25 -25.15
N ASP A 98 -3.24 11.29 -24.98
CA ASP A 98 -4.16 11.78 -26.01
C ASP A 98 -4.00 13.27 -26.25
N LEU A 99 -3.86 14.06 -25.17
CA LEU A 99 -3.61 15.50 -25.28
C LEU A 99 -2.29 15.75 -26.00
N ARG A 100 -1.24 14.98 -25.68
CA ARG A 100 0.04 15.08 -26.41
C ARG A 100 -0.12 14.77 -27.89
N ARG A 101 -0.85 13.70 -28.25
CA ARG A 101 -1.18 13.32 -29.63
C ARG A 101 -2.01 14.38 -30.35
N ALA A 102 -2.85 15.11 -29.63
CA ALA A 102 -3.64 16.23 -30.11
C ALA A 102 -2.85 17.55 -30.23
N GLY A 103 -1.54 17.53 -30.02
CA GLY A 103 -0.65 18.67 -30.25
C GLY A 103 -0.35 19.53 -29.03
N PHE A 104 -0.87 19.19 -27.84
CA PHE A 104 -0.49 19.89 -26.61
C PHE A 104 1.01 19.77 -26.35
N HIS A 105 1.61 20.84 -25.82
CA HIS A 105 2.85 20.72 -25.08
C HIS A 105 2.50 20.37 -23.63
N THR A 106 3.11 19.30 -23.13
CA THR A 106 2.68 18.63 -21.90
C THR A 106 3.76 18.76 -20.82
N PHE A 107 3.43 19.45 -19.74
CA PHE A 107 4.26 19.68 -18.57
C PHE A 107 3.61 19.07 -17.34
N THR A 108 4.42 18.42 -16.50
CA THR A 108 3.99 17.96 -15.17
C THR A 108 5.08 18.16 -14.14
N THR A 109 4.72 18.33 -12.88
CA THR A 109 5.66 18.28 -11.76
C THR A 109 4.90 17.86 -10.50
N GLY A 110 5.60 17.25 -9.54
CA GLY A 110 4.98 16.79 -8.31
C GLY A 110 4.32 15.39 -8.41
N LYS A 111 3.48 15.06 -7.43
CA LYS A 111 2.76 13.77 -7.33
C LYS A 111 1.48 13.78 -8.15
N VAL A 112 1.55 13.30 -9.40
CA VAL A 112 0.36 13.14 -10.28
C VAL A 112 -0.07 11.68 -10.43
N ASP A 113 0.88 10.74 -10.38
CA ASP A 113 0.68 9.30 -10.59
C ASP A 113 0.96 8.49 -9.31
N ALA A 114 0.63 9.10 -8.17
CA ALA A 114 0.84 8.58 -6.82
C ALA A 114 2.31 8.37 -6.40
N ASN A 115 3.29 8.90 -7.13
CA ASN A 115 4.71 8.91 -6.74
C ASN A 115 5.27 10.34 -6.68
N TYR A 116 6.12 10.64 -5.69
CA TYR A 116 6.73 11.96 -5.53
C TYR A 116 7.92 12.22 -6.47
N ARG A 117 8.36 11.20 -7.20
CA ARG A 117 9.47 11.27 -8.17
C ARG A 117 8.96 11.39 -9.61
N PRO A 118 9.74 11.99 -10.53
CA PRO A 118 9.41 11.98 -11.94
C PRO A 118 9.15 10.56 -12.46
N MET A 119 8.22 10.46 -13.40
CA MET A 119 7.92 9.19 -14.08
C MET A 119 9.18 8.60 -14.72
N PRO A 120 9.31 7.26 -14.74
CA PRO A 120 10.36 6.59 -15.49
C PRO A 120 10.37 7.04 -16.96
N ASP A 121 11.55 7.07 -17.58
CA ASP A 121 11.73 7.56 -18.96
C ASP A 121 10.83 6.87 -19.99
N ALA A 122 10.50 5.59 -19.77
CA ALA A 122 9.59 4.83 -20.62
C ALA A 122 8.17 5.44 -20.69
N TYR A 123 7.68 5.98 -19.58
CA TYR A 123 6.38 6.67 -19.50
C TYR A 123 6.53 8.15 -19.83
N ARG A 124 7.49 8.82 -19.19
CA ARG A 124 7.72 10.26 -19.31
C ARG A 124 7.82 10.69 -20.77
N ARG A 125 8.62 10.01 -21.60
CA ARG A 125 8.86 10.41 -23.00
C ARG A 125 7.59 10.38 -23.87
N LEU A 126 6.59 9.58 -23.49
CA LEU A 126 5.32 9.42 -24.22
C LEU A 126 4.22 10.32 -23.67
N LEU A 127 4.27 10.70 -22.39
CA LEU A 127 3.24 11.51 -21.74
C LEU A 127 3.61 12.99 -21.66
N PHE A 128 4.86 13.28 -21.29
CA PHE A 128 5.32 14.61 -20.93
C PHE A 128 6.50 15.06 -21.78
N HIS A 129 6.44 16.29 -22.28
CA HIS A 129 7.63 16.94 -22.82
C HIS A 129 8.58 17.27 -21.67
N GLU A 130 8.01 17.60 -20.50
CA GLU A 130 8.76 18.07 -19.34
C GLU A 130 8.19 17.51 -18.04
N ASN A 131 9.06 16.93 -17.21
CA ASN A 131 8.72 16.42 -15.88
C ASN A 131 9.87 16.73 -14.89
N PRO A 132 10.10 18.02 -14.55
CA PRO A 132 11.13 18.37 -13.58
C PRO A 132 10.79 17.82 -12.19
N PRO A 133 11.78 17.26 -11.46
CA PRO A 133 11.56 16.84 -10.08
C PRO A 133 11.23 18.04 -9.20
N ALA A 134 10.29 17.86 -8.28
CA ALA A 134 10.13 18.74 -7.14
C ALA A 134 11.14 18.29 -6.06
N ALA A 135 12.03 19.21 -5.65
CA ALA A 135 13.06 18.90 -4.67
C ALA A 135 12.52 19.00 -3.24
N ASP A 136 12.87 18.04 -2.38
CA ASP A 136 12.61 18.08 -0.93
C ASP A 136 13.95 17.85 -0.22
N LYS A 137 14.44 18.85 0.51
CA LYS A 137 15.73 18.74 1.21
C LYS A 137 15.48 18.16 2.60
N ALA A 138 16.07 17.00 2.86
CA ALA A 138 15.96 16.31 4.15
C ALA A 138 16.62 17.08 5.30
N GLU A 139 17.79 17.69 5.04
CA GLU A 139 18.48 18.52 6.02
C GLU A 139 17.89 19.94 6.04
N ARG A 140 17.38 20.34 7.22
CA ARG A 140 16.75 21.65 7.44
C ARG A 140 17.36 22.30 8.67
N THR A 141 17.40 23.64 8.68
CA THR A 141 17.96 24.43 9.79
C THR A 141 16.85 25.17 10.53
N GLY A 142 17.04 25.44 11.83
CA GLY A 142 16.02 26.11 12.65
C GLY A 142 14.74 25.28 12.82
N VAL A 143 14.88 23.94 12.90
CA VAL A 143 13.76 23.03 13.09
C VAL A 143 13.25 23.13 14.52
N HIS A 144 11.96 23.38 14.67
CA HIS A 144 11.22 23.33 15.92
C HIS A 144 10.32 22.09 15.91
N GLU A 145 10.57 21.17 16.83
CA GLU A 145 9.76 19.97 17.02
C GLU A 145 8.63 20.32 18.00
N TYR A 146 7.38 20.20 17.53
CA TYR A 146 6.21 20.47 18.39
C TYR A 146 5.79 19.24 19.19
N LEU A 147 6.24 18.05 18.79
CA LEU A 147 6.01 16.80 19.50
C LEU A 147 7.22 15.88 19.36
N ASP A 148 7.66 15.31 20.48
CA ASP A 148 8.74 14.32 20.54
C ASP A 148 8.38 13.00 19.82
N ALA A 149 7.10 12.77 19.57
CA ALA A 149 6.55 11.65 18.81
C ALA A 149 5.31 12.09 18.01
N GLY A 150 5.22 11.77 16.73
CA GLY A 150 4.14 12.24 15.87
C GLY A 150 4.34 11.92 14.38
N PRO A 151 3.45 12.36 13.47
CA PRO A 151 3.59 12.21 12.02
C PRO A 151 4.66 13.14 11.41
N GLY A 152 5.78 13.36 12.11
CA GLY A 152 6.84 14.27 11.69
C GLY A 152 6.46 15.75 11.79
N ILE A 153 5.84 16.17 12.89
CA ILE A 153 5.33 17.53 13.12
C ILE A 153 6.48 18.48 13.46
N ARG A 154 6.90 19.25 12.45
CA ARG A 154 8.06 20.13 12.56
C ARG A 154 7.81 21.44 11.84
N GLY A 155 7.92 22.54 12.58
CA GLY A 155 8.03 23.88 12.00
C GLY A 155 9.49 24.16 11.66
N VAL A 156 9.77 24.70 10.48
CA VAL A 156 11.15 25.00 10.05
C VAL A 156 11.37 26.51 10.02
N ASN A 157 12.56 26.94 10.46
CA ASN A 157 13.02 28.33 10.47
C ASN A 157 12.29 29.24 11.51
N HIS A 158 11.85 28.65 12.64
CA HIS A 158 11.24 29.35 13.78
C HIS A 158 12.20 30.38 14.43
N PRO A 159 11.74 31.53 14.95
CA PRO A 159 10.38 32.10 14.90
C PRO A 159 10.15 33.18 13.80
N ASN A 160 11.18 33.55 13.03
CA ASN A 160 11.16 34.74 12.16
C ASN A 160 11.32 34.41 10.66
N ASP A 161 10.66 33.35 10.21
CA ASP A 161 10.69 32.92 8.81
C ASP A 161 9.85 33.83 7.89
N GLN A 162 10.48 34.44 6.87
CA GLN A 162 9.81 35.25 5.84
C GLN A 162 9.84 34.56 4.48
N GLY A 163 10.17 33.27 4.43
CA GLY A 163 10.18 32.45 3.22
C GLY A 163 11.56 32.27 2.58
N GLU A 164 12.64 32.71 3.24
CA GLU A 164 14.01 32.58 2.72
C GLU A 164 14.42 31.11 2.50
N GLN A 165 13.81 30.18 3.24
CA GLN A 165 14.05 28.75 3.14
C GLN A 165 12.90 27.99 2.46
N ASP A 166 11.91 28.65 1.85
CA ASP A 166 10.80 27.91 1.20
C ASP A 166 11.31 26.95 0.11
N ASN A 167 12.44 27.29 -0.52
CA ASN A 167 13.11 26.47 -1.52
C ASN A 167 13.68 25.12 -1.02
N VAL A 168 13.51 24.79 0.25
CA VAL A 168 13.84 23.47 0.81
C VAL A 168 12.66 22.51 0.83
N PHE A 169 11.44 23.01 0.58
CA PHE A 169 10.20 22.23 0.62
C PHE A 169 9.75 21.74 -0.76
N TYR A 170 9.14 20.56 -0.77
CA TYR A 170 8.59 19.95 -1.98
C TYR A 170 7.57 20.85 -2.70
N ASP A 171 6.57 21.36 -1.98
CA ASP A 171 5.45 22.11 -2.56
C ASP A 171 5.89 23.44 -3.18
N TYR A 172 6.91 24.08 -2.61
CA TYR A 172 7.57 25.23 -3.23
C TYR A 172 8.06 24.90 -4.64
N TRP A 173 8.72 23.74 -4.81
CA TRP A 173 9.26 23.37 -6.11
C TRP A 173 8.19 22.94 -7.09
N VAL A 174 7.08 22.38 -6.64
CA VAL A 174 5.91 22.13 -7.48
C VAL A 174 5.42 23.44 -8.11
N ALA A 175 5.19 24.48 -7.30
CA ALA A 175 4.77 25.79 -7.80
C ALA A 175 5.87 26.48 -8.62
N GLU A 176 7.10 26.53 -8.12
CA GLU A 176 8.23 27.22 -8.76
C GLU A 176 8.58 26.62 -10.14
N ASN A 177 8.53 25.29 -10.29
CA ASN A 177 8.75 24.63 -11.58
C ASN A 177 7.70 25.07 -12.61
N ALA A 178 6.42 25.14 -12.21
CA ALA A 178 5.34 25.59 -13.07
C ALA A 178 5.43 27.10 -13.38
N ILE A 179 5.77 27.94 -12.40
CA ILE A 179 6.01 29.38 -12.60
C ILE A 179 7.15 29.62 -13.61
N ARG A 180 8.24 28.85 -13.51
CA ARG A 180 9.34 28.90 -14.49
C ARG A 180 8.91 28.44 -15.87
N TYR A 181 8.05 27.43 -15.94
CA TYR A 181 7.48 26.97 -17.20
C TYR A 181 6.64 28.05 -17.89
N LEU A 182 5.76 28.73 -17.15
CA LEU A 182 4.91 29.80 -17.68
C LEU A 182 5.70 30.93 -18.36
N LYS A 183 6.91 31.25 -17.88
CA LYS A 183 7.77 32.31 -18.45
C LYS A 183 8.29 32.01 -19.86
N ARG A 184 8.24 30.75 -20.29
CA ARG A 184 8.79 30.29 -21.57
C ARG A 184 7.83 29.43 -22.39
N ALA A 185 6.63 29.19 -21.87
CA ALA A 185 5.60 28.45 -22.59
C ALA A 185 5.15 29.25 -23.82
N ASP A 186 4.98 28.56 -24.95
CA ASP A 186 4.51 29.18 -26.18
C ASP A 186 2.97 29.33 -26.16
N PRO A 187 2.42 30.55 -26.09
CA PRO A 187 0.97 30.74 -26.12
C PRO A 187 0.33 30.33 -27.45
N GLY A 188 1.11 30.24 -28.54
CA GLY A 188 0.64 29.75 -29.85
C GLY A 188 0.40 28.24 -29.89
N ARG A 189 0.83 27.50 -28.86
CA ARG A 189 0.62 26.06 -28.73
C ARG A 189 -0.23 25.78 -27.50
N ARG A 190 -1.17 24.84 -27.61
CA ARG A 190 -1.99 24.41 -26.48
C ARG A 190 -1.12 23.78 -25.39
N GLN A 191 -1.44 24.06 -24.14
CA GLN A 191 -0.60 23.73 -22.98
C GLN A 191 -1.37 22.82 -22.04
N LEU A 192 -0.74 21.74 -21.58
CA LEU A 192 -1.19 20.93 -20.45
C LEU A 192 -0.19 21.14 -19.32
N ILE A 193 -0.67 21.64 -18.19
CA ILE A 193 0.14 21.89 -17.00
C ILE A 193 -0.45 21.07 -15.85
N GLN A 194 0.34 20.18 -15.25
CA GLN A 194 -0.09 19.41 -14.08
C GLN A 194 0.82 19.69 -12.88
N LEU A 195 0.22 19.95 -11.72
CA LEU A 195 0.91 20.24 -10.47
C LEU A 195 0.41 19.30 -9.37
N GLY A 196 1.27 18.43 -8.84
CA GLY A 196 0.93 17.51 -7.76
C GLY A 196 1.58 17.90 -6.43
N PHE A 197 0.84 18.59 -5.57
CA PHE A 197 1.29 18.98 -4.24
C PHE A 197 1.29 17.78 -3.28
N LYS A 198 2.24 17.74 -2.35
CA LYS A 198 2.43 16.70 -1.33
C LYS A 198 1.60 16.97 -0.10
N HIS A 199 1.69 18.16 0.48
CA HIS A 199 0.94 18.43 1.70
C HIS A 199 -0.57 18.52 1.38
N PRO A 200 -1.46 18.21 2.35
CA PRO A 200 -1.18 17.88 3.75
C PRO A 200 -0.93 16.37 4.04
N HIS A 201 -0.52 15.56 3.05
CA HIS A 201 -0.08 14.17 3.29
C HIS A 201 0.98 14.07 4.40
N TYR A 202 1.01 12.90 5.07
CA TYR A 202 1.93 12.50 6.15
C TYR A 202 3.39 13.00 6.01
N ASN A 203 4.07 13.23 7.15
CA ASN A 203 5.27 14.06 7.34
C ASN A 203 4.94 15.55 7.22
N LEU A 204 4.17 16.05 8.20
CA LEU A 204 3.60 17.40 8.27
C LEU A 204 4.68 18.46 8.56
N ASP A 205 5.70 18.54 7.72
CA ASP A 205 6.78 19.51 7.85
C ASP A 205 6.61 20.68 6.90
N CYS A 206 6.36 21.86 7.46
CA CYS A 206 6.17 23.07 6.67
C CYS A 206 6.86 24.28 7.32
N PRO A 207 6.97 25.41 6.61
CA PRO A 207 7.56 26.61 7.17
C PRO A 207 6.83 27.04 8.45
N ASP A 208 7.59 27.37 9.50
CA ASP A 208 7.04 27.56 10.84
C ASP A 208 6.01 28.70 10.92
N ARG A 209 6.14 29.72 10.06
CA ARG A 209 5.15 30.81 9.97
C ARG A 209 3.71 30.34 9.73
N PHE A 210 3.51 29.17 9.10
CA PHE A 210 2.16 28.59 8.93
C PHE A 210 1.65 27.91 10.20
N TYR A 211 2.54 27.37 11.03
CA TYR A 211 2.19 26.89 12.38
C TYR A 211 1.78 28.05 13.29
N GLN A 212 2.42 29.21 13.16
CA GLN A 212 2.11 30.40 13.98
C GLN A 212 0.73 31.01 13.68
N LEU A 213 0.04 30.58 12.61
CA LEU A 213 -1.34 31.00 12.32
C LEU A 213 -2.36 30.39 13.29
N TYR A 214 -1.95 29.36 14.05
CA TYR A 214 -2.85 28.50 14.80
C TYR A 214 -2.35 28.32 16.23
N ASP A 215 -3.15 28.77 17.19
CA ASP A 215 -2.93 28.44 18.60
C ASP A 215 -3.52 27.05 18.91
N PRO A 216 -2.69 26.05 19.26
CA PRO A 216 -3.18 24.72 19.62
C PRO A 216 -4.16 24.76 20.80
N ALA A 217 -4.07 25.73 21.71
CA ALA A 217 -4.98 25.85 22.85
C ALA A 217 -6.42 26.25 22.43
N GLU A 218 -6.60 26.81 21.24
CA GLU A 218 -7.91 27.18 20.67
C GLU A 218 -8.54 26.02 19.89
N ILE A 219 -7.78 24.98 19.53
CA ILE A 219 -8.31 23.81 18.83
C ILE A 219 -9.26 23.05 19.76
N ARG A 220 -10.44 22.70 19.22
CA ARG A 220 -11.51 21.97 19.88
C ARG A 220 -11.93 20.78 19.01
N TRP A 221 -12.50 19.77 19.66
CA TRP A 221 -13.18 18.68 18.96
C TRP A 221 -14.21 19.26 17.96
N PRO A 222 -14.30 18.73 16.72
CA PRO A 222 -15.11 19.35 15.70
C PRO A 222 -16.58 19.41 16.11
N SER A 223 -17.19 20.59 15.99
CA SER A 223 -18.58 20.84 16.42
C SER A 223 -19.63 20.04 15.67
N ILE A 224 -19.25 19.39 14.57
CA ILE A 224 -20.11 18.52 13.76
C ILE A 224 -20.04 17.05 14.18
N ALA A 225 -19.12 16.67 15.07
CA ALA A 225 -18.97 15.32 15.59
C ALA A 225 -19.49 15.21 17.02
N ALA A 226 -19.79 13.98 17.47
CA ALA A 226 -20.28 13.73 18.81
C ALA A 226 -19.11 13.78 19.81
N PRO A 227 -19.32 14.27 21.05
CA PRO A 227 -18.28 14.26 22.08
C PRO A 227 -17.72 12.86 22.38
N GLU A 228 -18.52 11.81 22.20
CA GLU A 228 -18.15 10.42 22.45
C GLU A 228 -17.14 9.88 21.43
N ASP A 229 -17.17 10.37 20.18
CA ASP A 229 -16.23 9.97 19.12
C ASP A 229 -14.77 10.33 19.44
N TYR A 230 -14.58 11.18 20.45
CA TYR A 230 -13.27 11.54 21.00
C TYR A 230 -12.54 10.34 21.63
N PHE A 231 -13.30 9.35 22.12
CA PHE A 231 -12.83 8.22 22.92
C PHE A 231 -12.95 6.85 22.22
N GLY A 232 -13.18 6.82 20.90
CA GLY A 232 -13.33 5.55 20.19
C GLY A 232 -14.36 5.60 19.07
N PRO A 233 -14.43 4.53 18.26
CA PRO A 233 -15.52 4.35 17.33
C PRO A 233 -16.83 4.10 18.06
N GLN A 234 -17.94 4.44 17.41
CA GLN A 234 -19.26 4.29 17.99
C GLN A 234 -19.68 2.83 18.13
N PRO A 235 -20.61 2.51 19.07
CA PRO A 235 -21.25 1.20 19.11
C PRO A 235 -21.88 0.85 17.75
N GLY A 236 -21.55 -0.34 17.23
CA GLY A 236 -21.97 -0.80 15.91
C GLY A 236 -21.01 -0.45 14.78
N PHE A 237 -19.84 0.15 15.03
CA PHE A 237 -18.83 0.31 13.98
C PHE A 237 -18.20 -1.02 13.56
N ALA A 238 -18.09 -1.28 12.26
CA ALA A 238 -17.52 -2.52 11.73
C ALA A 238 -15.98 -2.55 11.75
N VAL A 239 -15.39 -3.70 12.10
CA VAL A 239 -13.92 -3.84 12.32
C VAL A 239 -13.06 -3.70 11.06
N TYR A 240 -13.63 -3.77 9.85
CA TYR A 240 -12.86 -3.82 8.58
C TYR A 240 -12.03 -2.57 8.32
N GLU A 241 -12.46 -1.43 8.84
CA GLU A 241 -11.72 -0.17 8.77
C GLU A 241 -10.92 0.09 10.06
N ALA A 242 -11.18 -0.70 11.11
CA ALA A 242 -10.58 -0.53 12.44
C ALA A 242 -9.05 -0.69 12.47
N ALA A 243 -8.43 -1.49 11.59
CA ALA A 243 -6.98 -1.73 11.70
C ALA A 243 -6.09 -0.54 11.29
N TYR A 244 -6.65 0.46 10.62
CA TYR A 244 -5.99 1.75 10.39
C TYR A 244 -6.47 2.84 11.36
N ILE A 245 -7.71 2.73 11.82
CA ILE A 245 -8.39 3.63 12.76
C ILE A 245 -7.87 3.40 14.20
N THR A 246 -8.12 2.21 14.76
CA THR A 246 -7.67 1.77 16.11
C THR A 246 -6.16 1.50 16.20
N ASN A 247 -5.37 2.00 15.25
CA ASN A 247 -3.91 2.04 15.29
C ASN A 247 -3.35 3.47 15.11
N GLY A 248 -4.23 4.47 15.01
CA GLY A 248 -3.85 5.88 14.99
C GLY A 248 -3.08 6.20 16.26
N ARG A 249 -1.74 6.27 16.18
CA ARG A 249 -0.90 6.52 17.36
C ARG A 249 -1.24 7.84 18.03
N TRP A 250 -1.86 8.77 17.30
CA TRP A 250 -2.06 10.17 17.69
C TRP A 250 -3.50 10.52 18.04
N THR A 251 -4.37 9.52 18.25
CA THR A 251 -5.69 9.78 18.81
C THR A 251 -5.56 10.29 20.25
N PRO A 252 -6.51 11.12 20.74
CA PRO A 252 -6.40 11.70 22.07
C PRO A 252 -6.16 10.67 23.18
N GLU A 253 -6.77 9.49 23.08
CA GLU A 253 -6.61 8.41 24.05
C GLU A 253 -5.17 7.85 24.11
N ARG A 254 -4.46 7.88 22.98
CA ARG A 254 -3.15 7.22 22.83
C ARG A 254 -1.98 8.17 23.02
N SER A 255 -2.15 9.43 22.65
CA SER A 255 -1.07 10.43 22.67
C SER A 255 -1.35 11.64 23.56
N SER A 256 -2.54 11.77 24.17
CA SER A 256 -3.08 12.96 24.87
C SER A 256 -3.78 14.00 23.98
N ASP A 257 -4.66 14.79 24.60
CA ASP A 257 -5.37 15.94 23.99
C ASP A 257 -4.39 16.95 23.37
N GLU A 258 -3.31 17.29 24.08
CA GLU A 258 -2.30 18.23 23.58
C GLU A 258 -1.64 17.70 22.31
N ALA A 259 -1.27 16.41 22.29
CA ALA A 259 -0.65 15.83 21.11
C ALA A 259 -1.60 15.78 19.92
N TRP A 260 -2.86 15.43 20.14
CA TRP A 260 -3.90 15.47 19.11
C TRP A 260 -4.04 16.88 18.52
N ARG A 261 -4.11 17.92 19.36
CA ARG A 261 -4.20 19.33 18.92
C ARG A 261 -2.99 19.75 18.10
N GLN A 262 -1.78 19.35 18.48
CA GLN A 262 -0.58 19.64 17.70
C GLN A 262 -0.61 18.95 16.32
N VAL A 263 -1.19 17.75 16.20
CA VAL A 263 -1.37 17.07 14.90
C VAL A 263 -2.38 17.82 14.03
N VAL A 264 -3.52 18.24 14.59
CA VAL A 264 -4.52 19.05 13.88
C VAL A 264 -3.91 20.38 13.42
N ARG A 265 -3.19 21.06 14.31
CA ARG A 265 -2.44 22.29 14.00
C ARG A 265 -1.49 22.09 12.83
N ALA A 266 -0.73 21.00 12.84
CA ALA A 266 0.23 20.68 11.78
C ALA A 266 -0.46 20.45 10.43
N TYR A 267 -1.59 19.75 10.43
CA TYR A 267 -2.39 19.55 9.23
C TYR A 267 -2.92 20.90 8.68
N PHE A 268 -3.42 21.77 9.55
CA PHE A 268 -3.91 23.10 9.16
C PHE A 268 -2.79 23.97 8.60
N ALA A 269 -1.60 23.95 9.22
CA ALA A 269 -0.41 24.64 8.74
C ALA A 269 0.02 24.11 7.35
N ALA A 270 -0.02 22.79 7.14
CA ALA A 270 0.28 22.17 5.87
C ALA A 270 -0.72 22.57 4.76
N VAL A 271 -2.02 22.60 5.08
CA VAL A 271 -3.07 23.10 4.16
C VAL A 271 -2.83 24.56 3.78
N SER A 272 -2.52 25.44 4.75
CA SER A 272 -2.24 26.85 4.48
C SER A 272 -0.96 27.08 3.68
N HIS A 273 0.05 26.24 3.87
CA HIS A 273 1.27 26.27 3.06
C HIS A 273 0.98 25.92 1.60
N VAL A 274 0.19 24.88 1.34
CA VAL A 274 -0.22 24.50 -0.02
C VAL A 274 -1.09 25.59 -0.65
N ASP A 275 -2.03 26.17 0.10
CA ASP A 275 -2.82 27.32 -0.36
C ASP A 275 -1.92 28.48 -0.80
N HIS A 276 -0.87 28.80 -0.02
CA HIS A 276 0.10 29.83 -0.37
C HIS A 276 0.80 29.54 -1.71
N GLU A 277 1.26 28.30 -1.91
CA GLU A 277 1.95 27.88 -3.13
C GLU A 277 1.04 27.83 -4.37
N ILE A 278 -0.21 27.36 -4.21
CA ILE A 278 -1.26 27.48 -5.24
C ILE A 278 -1.48 28.95 -5.58
N GLY A 279 -1.56 29.83 -4.58
CA GLY A 279 -1.69 31.26 -4.77
C GLY A 279 -0.55 31.87 -5.58
N ARG A 280 0.70 31.49 -5.30
CA ARG A 280 1.87 31.92 -6.07
C ARG A 280 1.76 31.50 -7.54
N PHE A 281 1.41 30.25 -7.80
CA PHE A 281 1.23 29.75 -9.16
C PHE A 281 0.07 30.47 -9.88
N MET A 282 -1.11 30.58 -9.26
CA MET A 282 -2.30 31.19 -9.88
C MET A 282 -2.08 32.66 -10.22
N ARG A 283 -1.41 33.44 -9.36
CA ARG A 283 -1.02 34.83 -9.69
C ARG A 283 -0.08 34.89 -10.90
N ALA A 284 0.88 33.96 -11.00
CA ALA A 284 1.77 33.89 -12.15
C ALA A 284 1.03 33.45 -13.43
N LEU A 285 0.07 32.52 -13.33
CA LEU A 285 -0.77 32.08 -14.44
C LEU A 285 -1.62 33.23 -14.98
N GLU A 286 -2.35 33.92 -14.10
CA GLU A 286 -3.19 35.08 -14.45
C GLU A 286 -2.39 36.19 -15.13
N ALA A 287 -1.14 36.41 -14.70
CA ALA A 287 -0.25 37.41 -15.28
C ALA A 287 0.46 36.94 -16.57
N SER A 288 0.39 35.65 -16.91
CA SER A 288 1.07 35.07 -18.07
C SER A 288 0.26 35.25 -19.36
N ALA A 289 0.92 35.05 -20.50
CA ALA A 289 0.25 35.04 -21.81
C ALA A 289 -0.79 33.91 -21.95
N LEU A 290 -0.73 32.88 -21.12
CA LEU A 290 -1.70 31.77 -21.12
C LEU A 290 -2.93 32.06 -20.27
N GLY A 291 -2.85 33.02 -19.34
CA GLY A 291 -3.78 33.15 -18.22
C GLY A 291 -5.23 33.37 -18.63
N GLN A 292 -5.47 34.13 -19.70
CA GLN A 292 -6.83 34.42 -20.19
C GLN A 292 -7.49 33.21 -20.86
N ASP A 293 -6.71 32.24 -21.33
CA ASP A 293 -7.17 31.08 -22.12
C ASP A 293 -6.94 29.75 -21.40
N THR A 294 -6.69 29.76 -20.08
CA THR A 294 -6.42 28.54 -19.30
C THR A 294 -7.62 28.18 -18.42
N THR A 295 -8.11 26.95 -18.58
CA THR A 295 -9.03 26.31 -17.63
C THR A 295 -8.23 25.57 -16.57
N VAL A 296 -8.53 25.80 -15.30
CA VAL A 296 -7.88 25.13 -14.17
C VAL A 296 -8.87 24.20 -13.51
N VAL A 297 -8.53 22.92 -13.39
CA VAL A 297 -9.24 21.95 -12.55
C VAL A 297 -8.45 21.77 -11.25
N PHE A 298 -9.08 22.04 -10.13
CA PHE A 298 -8.50 21.85 -8.79
C PHE A 298 -9.18 20.67 -8.11
N LEU A 299 -8.40 19.74 -7.57
CA LEU A 299 -8.91 18.56 -6.86
C LEU A 299 -7.96 18.06 -5.77
N SER A 300 -8.52 17.40 -4.75
CA SER A 300 -7.79 16.42 -3.93
C SER A 300 -8.05 15.00 -4.43
N ASP A 301 -7.09 14.10 -4.28
CA ASP A 301 -7.28 12.67 -4.61
C ASP A 301 -8.12 11.93 -3.56
N ASN A 302 -8.10 12.39 -2.31
CA ASN A 302 -8.91 11.89 -1.20
C ASN A 302 -8.84 12.91 -0.04
N GLY A 303 -9.68 12.71 0.96
CA GLY A 303 -9.68 13.47 2.20
C GLY A 303 -8.76 12.88 3.26
N PHE A 304 -8.98 13.25 4.52
CA PHE A 304 -8.19 12.79 5.65
C PHE A 304 -8.97 12.87 6.97
N ASN A 305 -8.86 11.84 7.81
CA ASN A 305 -9.38 11.87 9.17
C ASN A 305 -8.42 12.59 10.14
N LEU A 306 -8.97 13.41 11.02
CA LEU A 306 -8.25 14.21 12.02
C LEU A 306 -8.61 13.83 13.47
N GLY A 307 -9.00 12.57 13.69
CA GLY A 307 -9.31 11.99 14.99
C GLY A 307 -10.75 11.49 15.14
N THR A 308 -11.70 12.03 14.38
CA THR A 308 -13.11 11.59 14.41
C THR A 308 -13.24 10.09 14.15
N HIS A 309 -14.15 9.43 14.88
CA HIS A 309 -14.33 7.97 14.86
C HIS A 309 -13.06 7.16 15.21
N ASP A 310 -12.19 7.70 16.08
CA ASP A 310 -10.85 7.17 16.40
C ASP A 310 -9.94 7.01 15.17
N SER A 311 -10.19 7.80 14.12
CA SER A 311 -9.51 7.64 12.84
C SER A 311 -8.47 8.73 12.57
N PHE A 312 -7.32 8.31 12.06
CA PHE A 312 -6.37 9.18 11.38
C PHE A 312 -6.05 8.58 10.00
N HIS A 313 -5.67 9.43 9.04
CA HIS A 313 -5.46 9.08 7.63
C HIS A 313 -6.76 8.91 6.82
N LYS A 314 -6.65 8.45 5.58
CA LYS A 314 -7.69 8.38 4.55
C LYS A 314 -8.39 7.02 4.40
N MET A 315 -7.91 6.02 5.13
CA MET A 315 -8.21 4.60 4.91
C MET A 315 -9.59 4.15 5.48
N SER A 316 -10.64 4.93 5.21
CA SER A 316 -11.99 4.70 5.73
C SER A 316 -13.07 5.18 4.76
N GLN A 317 -14.31 4.78 5.00
CA GLN A 317 -15.48 5.26 4.26
C GLN A 317 -16.00 6.60 4.75
N TRP A 318 -15.51 7.16 5.86
CA TRP A 318 -15.99 8.45 6.37
C TRP A 318 -15.88 9.60 5.37
N ASP A 319 -16.77 10.59 5.50
CA ASP A 319 -16.90 11.74 4.60
C ASP A 319 -15.61 12.55 4.62
N SER A 320 -15.02 12.73 5.81
CA SER A 320 -13.69 13.30 5.99
C SER A 320 -12.61 12.65 5.11
N ALA A 321 -12.72 11.36 4.76
CA ALA A 321 -11.76 10.64 3.93
C ALA A 321 -12.16 10.56 2.45
N ALA A 322 -13.45 10.52 2.13
CA ALA A 322 -13.94 10.32 0.77
C ALA A 322 -14.41 11.61 0.06
N HIS A 323 -14.93 12.58 0.80
CA HIS A 323 -15.37 13.88 0.31
C HIS A 323 -14.17 14.81 0.14
N VAL A 324 -14.00 15.29 -1.09
CA VAL A 324 -12.85 16.08 -1.51
C VAL A 324 -13.26 17.43 -2.07
N PRO A 325 -12.40 18.45 -1.98
CA PRO A 325 -12.63 19.68 -2.69
C PRO A 325 -12.42 19.44 -4.20
N LEU A 326 -13.37 19.89 -5.02
CA LEU A 326 -13.30 19.86 -6.49
C LEU A 326 -13.84 21.17 -7.06
N ALA A 327 -13.08 21.79 -7.96
CA ALA A 327 -13.51 23.01 -8.63
C ALA A 327 -12.96 23.14 -10.06
N ILE A 328 -13.73 23.84 -10.90
CA ILE A 328 -13.31 24.24 -12.25
C ILE A 328 -13.29 25.77 -12.31
N TRP A 329 -12.12 26.32 -12.57
CA TRP A 329 -11.89 27.76 -12.69
C TRP A 329 -11.58 28.15 -14.14
N HIS A 330 -12.10 29.30 -14.55
CA HIS A 330 -11.74 29.93 -15.82
C HIS A 330 -11.96 31.45 -15.73
N PRO A 331 -11.16 32.30 -16.41
CA PRO A 331 -11.27 33.76 -16.31
C PRO A 331 -12.65 34.34 -16.67
N ASP A 332 -13.32 33.69 -17.64
CA ASP A 332 -14.65 34.01 -18.16
C ASP A 332 -15.80 33.33 -17.38
N LEU A 333 -15.52 32.51 -16.36
CA LEU A 333 -16.55 31.78 -15.60
C LEU A 333 -17.08 32.65 -14.45
N GLU A 334 -18.41 32.65 -14.29
CA GLU A 334 -19.08 33.22 -13.12
C GLU A 334 -19.13 32.20 -11.98
N ALA A 335 -18.82 32.64 -10.76
CA ALA A 335 -18.81 31.74 -9.61
C ALA A 335 -20.16 31.04 -9.42
N THR A 336 -20.12 29.73 -9.23
CA THR A 336 -21.32 28.92 -9.02
C THR A 336 -20.99 27.73 -8.13
N GLU A 337 -22.01 27.21 -7.45
CA GLU A 337 -21.92 26.00 -6.65
C GLU A 337 -22.83 24.92 -7.22
N VAL A 338 -22.28 23.72 -7.35
CA VAL A 338 -22.99 22.53 -7.83
C VAL A 338 -23.15 21.59 -6.64
N PRO A 339 -24.34 21.55 -6.01
CA PRO A 339 -24.58 20.74 -4.82
C PRO A 339 -24.85 19.27 -5.12
N LEU A 340 -25.04 18.91 -6.40
CA LEU A 340 -25.29 17.53 -6.79
C LEU A 340 -24.08 16.65 -6.41
N PRO A 341 -24.28 15.50 -5.74
CA PRO A 341 -23.21 14.55 -5.52
C PRO A 341 -22.59 14.06 -6.84
N VAL A 342 -21.26 14.12 -6.93
CA VAL A 342 -20.48 13.73 -8.12
C VAL A 342 -19.24 12.90 -7.72
N SER A 343 -18.76 12.06 -8.64
CA SER A 343 -17.55 11.25 -8.43
C SER A 343 -16.35 11.89 -9.13
N LEU A 344 -15.15 11.72 -8.56
CA LEU A 344 -13.88 12.01 -9.22
C LEU A 344 -13.70 11.22 -10.54
N GLY A 345 -14.36 10.08 -10.71
CA GLY A 345 -14.42 9.34 -11.97
C GLY A 345 -15.03 10.14 -13.14
N ASN A 346 -15.69 11.27 -12.87
CA ASN A 346 -16.17 12.22 -13.88
C ASN A 346 -15.06 13.12 -14.45
N VAL A 347 -13.96 13.31 -13.72
CA VAL A 347 -12.89 14.27 -14.09
C VAL A 347 -12.23 13.91 -15.43
N PRO A 348 -11.84 12.65 -15.72
CA PRO A 348 -11.21 12.32 -17.00
C PRO A 348 -12.04 12.73 -18.23
N LYS A 349 -13.36 12.46 -18.23
CA LYS A 349 -14.26 12.88 -19.31
C LYS A 349 -14.45 14.39 -19.36
N THR A 350 -14.46 15.05 -18.21
CA THR A 350 -14.48 16.51 -18.10
C THR A 350 -13.23 17.12 -18.74
N LEU A 351 -12.04 16.60 -18.45
CA LEU A 351 -10.76 17.06 -19.03
C LEU A 351 -10.74 16.89 -20.56
N MET A 352 -11.24 15.77 -21.08
CA MET A 352 -11.35 15.56 -22.53
C MET A 352 -12.31 16.56 -23.17
N GLN A 353 -13.46 16.85 -22.57
CA GLN A 353 -14.39 17.86 -23.09
C GLN A 353 -13.79 19.28 -23.03
N ILE A 354 -13.11 19.65 -21.95
CA ILE A 354 -12.35 20.92 -21.87
C ILE A 354 -11.32 20.98 -22.99
N ALA A 355 -10.62 19.87 -23.26
CA ALA A 355 -9.63 19.78 -24.31
C ALA A 355 -10.23 19.77 -25.73
N GLY A 356 -11.55 19.68 -25.89
CA GLY A 356 -12.22 19.54 -27.19
C GLY A 356 -11.97 18.18 -27.86
N LEU A 357 -11.73 17.14 -27.06
CA LEU A 357 -11.44 15.78 -27.52
C LEU A 357 -12.56 14.82 -27.06
N PRO A 358 -12.89 13.79 -27.85
CA PRO A 358 -13.82 12.76 -27.41
C PRO A 358 -13.20 11.90 -26.30
N PRO A 359 -13.99 11.45 -25.32
CA PRO A 359 -13.53 10.43 -24.38
C PRO A 359 -13.26 9.10 -25.10
N ARG A 360 -12.48 8.23 -24.48
CA ARG A 360 -12.16 6.93 -25.07
C ARG A 360 -13.35 5.97 -25.02
N PRO A 361 -13.51 5.06 -25.99
CA PRO A 361 -14.59 4.08 -25.99
C PRO A 361 -14.55 3.10 -24.80
N ASP A 362 -13.36 2.81 -24.25
CA ASP A 362 -13.19 1.93 -23.08
C ASP A 362 -13.52 2.62 -21.74
N TRP A 363 -13.78 3.93 -21.74
CA TRP A 363 -14.23 4.68 -20.56
C TRP A 363 -15.74 4.53 -20.36
N THR A 364 -16.13 3.39 -19.82
CA THR A 364 -17.53 3.05 -19.53
C THR A 364 -18.08 3.74 -18.28
N HIS A 365 -17.20 4.25 -17.40
CA HIS A 365 -17.56 4.98 -16.17
C HIS A 365 -17.46 6.51 -16.34
N GLY A 366 -18.19 7.23 -15.50
CA GLY A 366 -18.17 8.69 -15.40
C GLY A 366 -18.84 9.42 -16.57
N GLN A 367 -18.97 10.73 -16.43
CA GLN A 367 -19.47 11.66 -17.46
C GLN A 367 -18.85 13.05 -17.23
N SER A 368 -18.94 13.95 -18.22
CA SER A 368 -18.41 15.31 -18.02
C SER A 368 -19.24 16.09 -17.02
N LEU A 369 -18.58 16.89 -16.17
CA LEU A 369 -19.20 17.78 -15.20
C LEU A 369 -19.64 19.13 -15.80
N LEU A 370 -19.13 19.51 -16.98
CA LEU A 370 -19.41 20.82 -17.58
C LEU A 370 -20.90 21.12 -17.81
N PRO A 371 -21.77 20.13 -18.17
CA PRO A 371 -23.20 20.37 -18.30
C PRO A 371 -23.91 20.76 -16.99
N LEU A 372 -23.30 20.52 -15.83
CA LEU A 372 -23.81 21.01 -14.53
C LEU A 372 -23.47 22.47 -14.28
N ILE A 373 -22.47 23.01 -14.99
CA ILE A 373 -22.07 24.43 -14.92
C ILE A 373 -22.87 25.23 -15.92
N ASP A 374 -22.89 24.79 -17.18
CA ASP A 374 -23.61 25.45 -18.27
C ASP A 374 -24.23 24.40 -19.23
N PRO A 375 -25.54 24.49 -19.52
CA PRO A 375 -26.22 23.50 -20.36
C PRO A 375 -25.76 23.49 -21.82
N SER A 376 -25.02 24.49 -22.28
CA SER A 376 -24.42 24.50 -23.63
C SER A 376 -23.39 23.39 -23.84
N PHE A 377 -22.86 22.81 -22.76
CA PHE A 377 -21.96 21.65 -22.81
C PHE A 377 -22.68 20.31 -22.98
N GLY A 378 -24.02 20.28 -23.01
CA GLY A 378 -24.83 19.08 -23.23
C GLY A 378 -25.74 18.76 -22.06
N SER A 379 -25.98 17.47 -21.81
CA SER A 379 -26.81 17.00 -20.70
C SER A 379 -26.00 16.17 -19.70
N TYR A 380 -26.40 16.23 -18.43
CA TYR A 380 -25.86 15.39 -17.35
C TYR A 380 -26.90 14.37 -16.91
N ASP A 381 -26.51 13.08 -16.86
CA ASP A 381 -27.35 12.02 -16.30
C ASP A 381 -27.29 12.03 -14.77
N ARG A 382 -28.33 12.62 -14.16
CA ARG A 382 -28.49 12.72 -12.71
C ARG A 382 -28.91 11.41 -12.03
N SER A 383 -29.11 10.35 -12.80
CA SER A 383 -29.46 9.03 -12.26
C SER A 383 -28.23 8.24 -11.79
N THR A 384 -27.02 8.75 -11.99
CA THR A 384 -25.78 8.09 -11.55
C THR A 384 -25.30 8.70 -10.24
N SER A 385 -25.16 7.85 -9.22
CA SER A 385 -24.72 8.25 -7.89
C SER A 385 -23.26 7.85 -7.64
N PRO A 386 -22.46 8.72 -6.98
CA PRO A 386 -21.12 8.36 -6.53
C PRO A 386 -21.12 7.12 -5.63
N VAL A 387 -20.22 6.19 -5.95
CA VAL A 387 -19.91 5.03 -5.12
C VAL A 387 -18.46 5.13 -4.68
N THR A 388 -18.22 4.81 -3.41
CA THR A 388 -16.90 4.80 -2.80
C THR A 388 -16.58 3.40 -2.26
N SER A 389 -15.36 2.93 -2.43
CA SER A 389 -14.93 1.59 -2.02
C SER A 389 -13.58 1.63 -1.31
N VAL A 390 -13.51 0.95 -0.17
CA VAL A 390 -12.32 0.84 0.68
C VAL A 390 -12.32 -0.56 1.27
N PHE A 391 -11.28 -1.35 0.97
CA PHE A 391 -11.03 -2.62 1.64
C PHE A 391 -12.22 -3.61 1.69
N GLY A 392 -13.05 -3.62 0.64
CA GLY A 392 -14.26 -4.44 0.55
C GLY A 392 -15.54 -3.77 1.07
N THR A 393 -15.44 -2.72 1.89
CA THR A 393 -16.59 -1.88 2.21
C THR A 393 -17.00 -1.07 0.99
N LEU A 394 -18.30 -0.95 0.77
CA LEU A 394 -18.88 -0.10 -0.26
C LEU A 394 -19.77 0.98 0.36
N SER A 395 -19.80 2.16 -0.24
CA SER A 395 -20.74 3.21 0.10
C SER A 395 -21.32 3.87 -1.15
N VAL A 396 -22.57 4.33 -1.08
CA VAL A 396 -23.20 5.18 -2.09
C VAL A 396 -23.68 6.49 -1.49
N ARG A 397 -23.49 7.58 -2.25
CA ARG A 397 -24.01 8.92 -1.98
C ARG A 397 -25.03 9.26 -3.08
N PRO A 398 -26.34 9.16 -2.85
CA PRO A 398 -27.32 9.31 -3.92
C PRO A 398 -27.31 10.70 -4.58
N SER A 399 -27.35 10.75 -5.91
CA SER A 399 -27.57 11.98 -6.69
C SER A 399 -29.05 12.21 -7.04
N VAL A 400 -29.93 11.36 -6.49
CA VAL A 400 -31.38 11.39 -6.70
C VAL A 400 -32.04 12.38 -5.75
N GLU A 401 -32.89 13.26 -6.29
CA GLU A 401 -33.64 14.25 -5.52
C GLU A 401 -34.42 13.61 -4.37
N GLY A 402 -34.36 14.24 -3.19
CA GLY A 402 -34.96 13.73 -1.96
C GLY A 402 -34.07 12.75 -1.18
N TYR A 403 -33.00 12.21 -1.77
CA TYR A 403 -32.07 11.28 -1.11
C TYR A 403 -30.63 11.79 -1.05
N THR A 404 -30.36 12.97 -1.62
CA THR A 404 -29.04 13.62 -1.62
C THR A 404 -28.55 14.03 -0.24
N HIS A 405 -29.30 13.82 0.84
CA HIS A 405 -28.84 14.05 2.22
C HIS A 405 -28.32 12.75 2.86
N LEU A 406 -28.66 11.58 2.30
CA LEU A 406 -28.27 10.28 2.85
C LEU A 406 -26.92 9.78 2.32
N ARG A 407 -26.26 8.98 3.15
CA ARG A 407 -25.11 8.17 2.74
C ARG A 407 -25.25 6.78 3.31
N TYR A 408 -25.05 5.77 2.47
CA TYR A 408 -25.27 4.37 2.83
C TYR A 408 -23.98 3.59 2.71
N PHE A 409 -23.64 2.78 3.73
CA PHE A 409 -22.47 1.90 3.77
C PHE A 409 -22.92 0.45 3.85
N ARG A 410 -22.16 -0.43 3.21
CA ARG A 410 -22.31 -1.88 3.27
C ARG A 410 -20.95 -2.53 3.50
N TYR A 411 -20.81 -3.20 4.64
CA TYR A 411 -19.56 -3.85 5.06
C TYR A 411 -19.49 -5.31 4.59
N PRO A 412 -18.29 -5.92 4.56
CA PRO A 412 -18.11 -7.31 4.14
C PRO A 412 -18.93 -8.34 4.93
N ASN A 413 -19.13 -8.15 6.24
CA ASN A 413 -19.98 -9.02 7.08
C ASN A 413 -21.49 -8.85 6.84
N GLY A 414 -21.90 -7.99 5.90
CA GLY A 414 -23.30 -7.67 5.63
C GLY A 414 -23.91 -6.61 6.54
N GLU A 415 -23.13 -6.02 7.45
CA GLU A 415 -23.56 -4.87 8.25
C GLU A 415 -23.79 -3.64 7.37
N GLU A 416 -24.75 -2.81 7.77
CA GLU A 416 -25.29 -1.72 6.95
C GLU A 416 -25.48 -0.46 7.78
N HIS A 417 -24.91 0.65 7.35
CA HIS A 417 -25.05 1.93 8.03
C HIS A 417 -25.68 2.96 7.11
N VAL A 418 -26.51 3.84 7.67
CA VAL A 418 -27.03 5.00 6.95
C VAL A 418 -26.82 6.23 7.82
N TYR A 419 -26.32 7.29 7.21
CA TYR A 419 -26.12 8.59 7.84
C TYR A 419 -26.86 9.67 7.05
N ASP A 420 -27.49 10.61 7.76
CA ASP A 420 -27.97 11.86 7.18
C ASP A 420 -26.85 12.89 7.31
N ILE A 421 -26.07 13.09 6.26
CA ILE A 421 -24.86 13.92 6.35
C ILE A 421 -25.16 15.43 6.29
N GLU A 422 -26.42 15.83 6.04
CA GLU A 422 -26.83 17.23 6.17
C GLU A 422 -27.23 17.55 7.62
N ALA A 423 -27.98 16.64 8.26
CA ALA A 423 -28.35 16.78 9.67
C ALA A 423 -27.23 16.40 10.64
N ASP A 424 -26.34 15.51 10.23
CA ASP A 424 -25.25 14.93 11.01
C ASP A 424 -23.97 14.79 10.14
N PRO A 425 -23.31 15.91 9.79
CA PRO A 425 -22.12 15.89 8.93
C PRO A 425 -20.92 15.12 9.49
N GLY A 426 -20.91 14.89 10.81
CA GLY A 426 -19.89 14.08 11.46
C GLY A 426 -20.18 12.58 11.39
N GLU A 427 -21.26 12.12 10.73
CA GLU A 427 -21.60 10.70 10.58
C GLU A 427 -21.67 9.94 11.92
N THR A 428 -22.34 10.57 12.89
CA THR A 428 -22.35 10.17 14.30
C THR A 428 -23.58 9.41 14.74
N LYS A 429 -24.60 9.31 13.89
CA LYS A 429 -25.84 8.58 14.18
C LYS A 429 -26.20 7.69 13.01
N ASN A 430 -26.05 6.37 13.21
CA ASN A 430 -26.58 5.39 12.28
C ASN A 430 -28.13 5.39 12.33
N ILE A 431 -28.77 5.83 11.24
CA ILE A 431 -30.23 5.89 11.07
C ILE A 431 -30.79 4.75 10.20
N ARG A 432 -30.03 3.65 10.04
CA ARG A 432 -30.39 2.48 9.22
C ARG A 432 -31.85 2.05 9.37
N ASP A 433 -32.36 1.95 10.59
CA ASP A 433 -33.70 1.41 10.86
C ASP A 433 -34.84 2.35 10.42
N GLU A 434 -34.54 3.63 10.18
CA GLU A 434 -35.47 4.65 9.69
C GLU A 434 -35.29 4.92 8.17
N ALA A 435 -34.23 4.39 7.59
CA ALA A 435 -33.78 4.72 6.23
C ALA A 435 -34.47 3.89 5.13
N PRO A 436 -34.55 4.42 3.89
CA PRO A 436 -35.11 3.74 2.73
C PRO A 436 -34.12 2.70 2.14
N LEU A 437 -33.84 1.63 2.88
CA LEU A 437 -32.78 0.65 2.55
C LEU A 437 -32.94 -0.01 1.17
N GLU A 438 -34.17 -0.32 0.74
CA GLU A 438 -34.40 -0.92 -0.59
C GLU A 438 -33.90 0.01 -1.71
N PHE A 439 -34.21 1.30 -1.60
CA PHE A 439 -33.71 2.31 -2.54
C PHE A 439 -32.18 2.42 -2.48
N LEU A 440 -31.61 2.53 -1.28
CA LEU A 440 -30.17 2.70 -1.09
C LEU A 440 -29.36 1.51 -1.61
N ARG A 441 -29.84 0.28 -1.37
CA ARG A 441 -29.25 -0.95 -1.92
C ARG A 441 -29.32 -0.97 -3.44
N SER A 442 -30.47 -0.63 -4.02
CA SER A 442 -30.64 -0.55 -5.48
C SER A 442 -29.70 0.47 -6.11
N GLU A 443 -29.56 1.63 -5.48
CA GLU A 443 -28.67 2.69 -5.95
C GLU A 443 -27.19 2.29 -5.86
N LEU A 444 -26.80 1.57 -4.78
CA LEU A 444 -25.46 0.99 -4.65
C LEU A 444 -25.18 -0.04 -5.76
N VAL A 445 -26.11 -0.96 -6.02
CA VAL A 445 -26.00 -1.97 -7.10
C VAL A 445 -25.81 -1.29 -8.46
N LYS A 446 -26.62 -0.26 -8.75
CA LYS A 446 -26.53 0.50 -9.99
C LYS A 446 -25.17 1.20 -10.14
N GLY A 447 -24.71 1.88 -9.09
CA GLY A 447 -23.42 2.59 -9.10
C GLY A 447 -22.22 1.65 -9.23
N ALA A 448 -22.24 0.52 -8.50
CA ALA A 448 -21.19 -0.50 -8.54
C ALA A 448 -21.02 -1.09 -9.95
N LEU A 449 -22.11 -1.38 -10.66
CA LEU A 449 -22.06 -1.83 -12.06
C LEU A 449 -21.39 -0.81 -12.98
N GLY A 450 -21.65 0.49 -12.73
CA GLY A 450 -20.97 1.58 -13.42
C GLY A 450 -19.46 1.60 -13.20
N LEU A 451 -19.00 1.16 -12.04
CA LEU A 451 -17.57 0.99 -11.71
C LEU A 451 -16.99 -0.34 -12.23
N GLY A 452 -17.82 -1.19 -12.84
CA GLY A 452 -17.44 -2.51 -13.34
C GLY A 452 -17.45 -3.59 -12.26
N LEU A 453 -18.20 -3.41 -11.17
CA LEU A 453 -18.41 -4.41 -10.11
C LEU A 453 -19.86 -4.91 -10.13
N ASP A 454 -20.06 -6.21 -10.31
CA ASP A 454 -21.40 -6.82 -10.23
C ASP A 454 -21.74 -7.26 -8.80
N LEU A 455 -22.83 -6.70 -8.26
CA LEU A 455 -23.39 -7.04 -6.95
C LEU A 455 -24.66 -7.90 -7.04
N ARG A 456 -25.13 -8.20 -8.26
CA ARG A 456 -26.37 -8.95 -8.52
C ARG A 456 -26.12 -10.45 -8.63
N GLY A 457 -24.88 -10.76 -9.04
CA GLY A 457 -24.30 -12.01 -9.56
C GLY A 457 -25.20 -12.94 -10.36
N PHE A 458 -24.72 -13.15 -11.58
CA PHE A 458 -25.35 -13.93 -12.61
C PHE A 458 -24.41 -15.05 -13.05
N GLU A 459 -24.98 -16.08 -13.67
CA GLU A 459 -24.23 -16.93 -14.58
C GLU A 459 -23.74 -16.05 -15.74
N ASN A 460 -22.43 -15.77 -15.81
CA ASN A 460 -21.79 -14.99 -16.87
C ASN A 460 -22.15 -13.48 -16.83
N PRO A 461 -21.42 -12.66 -16.04
CA PRO A 461 -21.68 -11.22 -15.97
C PRO A 461 -21.69 -10.60 -17.37
N ALA A 462 -22.53 -9.58 -17.58
CA ALA A 462 -22.72 -8.97 -18.89
C ALA A 462 -21.36 -8.66 -19.56
N LEU A 463 -21.22 -9.01 -20.84
CA LEU A 463 -19.98 -8.88 -21.63
C LEU A 463 -19.13 -7.66 -21.20
N GLY A 464 -18.01 -7.93 -20.53
CA GLY A 464 -17.02 -6.92 -20.13
C GLY A 464 -17.10 -6.44 -18.67
N VAL A 465 -17.90 -7.07 -17.80
CA VAL A 465 -17.77 -6.92 -16.33
C VAL A 465 -17.15 -8.21 -15.79
N ASN A 466 -15.91 -8.12 -15.29
CA ASN A 466 -15.17 -9.29 -14.81
C ASN A 466 -14.98 -9.29 -13.28
N ALA A 467 -15.49 -8.27 -12.59
CA ALA A 467 -15.42 -8.17 -11.14
C ALA A 467 -16.79 -8.42 -10.51
N MET A 468 -16.84 -9.29 -9.49
CA MET A 468 -18.05 -9.71 -8.78
C MET A 468 -17.84 -9.63 -7.29
N MET A 469 -18.86 -9.23 -6.53
CA MET A 469 -18.81 -9.22 -5.07
C MET A 469 -20.11 -9.76 -4.49
N ALA A 470 -19.98 -10.77 -3.62
CA ALA A 470 -21.06 -11.23 -2.77
C ALA A 470 -21.10 -10.37 -1.50
N VAL A 471 -22.27 -9.80 -1.21
CA VAL A 471 -22.48 -8.89 -0.07
C VAL A 471 -23.65 -9.31 0.82
N ASP A 472 -24.34 -10.40 0.50
CA ASP A 472 -25.43 -11.02 1.29
C ASP A 472 -25.50 -12.54 1.13
N GLY A 473 -24.50 -13.16 0.51
CA GLY A 473 -24.47 -14.61 0.25
C GLY A 473 -25.59 -15.15 -0.62
N SER A 474 -26.44 -14.31 -1.23
CA SER A 474 -27.59 -14.78 -2.04
C SER A 474 -27.23 -15.11 -3.49
N VAL A 475 -25.95 -14.97 -3.85
CA VAL A 475 -25.50 -14.78 -5.22
C VAL A 475 -24.43 -15.79 -5.62
N ILE A 476 -24.59 -16.42 -6.78
CA ILE A 476 -23.55 -17.24 -7.42
C ILE A 476 -22.56 -16.32 -8.13
N MET A 477 -21.26 -16.52 -7.88
CA MET A 477 -20.18 -15.83 -8.59
C MET A 477 -19.54 -16.79 -9.59
N ALA A 478 -20.07 -16.83 -10.81
CA ALA A 478 -19.60 -17.75 -11.85
C ALA A 478 -18.81 -17.00 -12.92
N GLY A 479 -17.59 -17.47 -13.17
CA GLY A 479 -16.67 -16.90 -14.13
C GLY A 479 -16.90 -17.33 -15.56
N GLY A 480 -16.23 -16.63 -16.48
CA GLY A 480 -16.19 -16.94 -17.90
C GLY A 480 -14.82 -17.49 -18.33
N ASP A 481 -14.51 -17.45 -19.63
CA ASP A 481 -13.22 -17.90 -20.17
C ASP A 481 -12.11 -16.81 -20.09
N GLY A 482 -12.24 -15.80 -19.24
CA GLY A 482 -11.20 -14.77 -19.10
C GLY A 482 -11.11 -14.24 -17.68
N ASP A 483 -9.95 -13.65 -17.35
CA ASP A 483 -9.57 -13.23 -15.99
C ASP A 483 -10.69 -12.49 -15.23
N ASN A 484 -11.09 -13.06 -14.11
CA ASN A 484 -12.15 -12.58 -13.23
C ASN A 484 -11.61 -12.20 -11.84
N ASP A 485 -12.28 -11.24 -11.20
CA ASP A 485 -11.99 -10.76 -9.86
C ASP A 485 -13.21 -11.00 -8.96
N TYR A 486 -13.01 -11.69 -7.85
CA TYR A 486 -14.05 -12.07 -6.89
C TYR A 486 -13.80 -11.45 -5.53
N TRP A 487 -14.74 -10.70 -4.99
CA TRP A 487 -14.72 -10.27 -3.60
C TRP A 487 -15.68 -11.13 -2.80
N ALA A 488 -15.15 -11.84 -1.80
CA ALA A 488 -15.95 -12.75 -0.99
C ALA A 488 -15.58 -12.65 0.50
N TYR A 489 -16.61 -12.71 1.34
CA TYR A 489 -16.49 -12.77 2.79
C TYR A 489 -16.85 -14.17 3.29
N GLY A 490 -15.94 -14.80 4.05
CA GLY A 490 -16.18 -16.10 4.68
C GLY A 490 -16.69 -17.15 3.69
N ALA A 491 -17.84 -17.74 4.02
CA ALA A 491 -18.48 -18.81 3.24
C ALA A 491 -18.92 -18.37 1.83
N ASP A 492 -19.02 -17.06 1.55
CA ASP A 492 -19.38 -16.60 0.21
C ASP A 492 -18.33 -16.98 -0.85
N ALA A 493 -17.09 -17.26 -0.44
CA ALA A 493 -16.05 -17.76 -1.33
C ALA A 493 -16.42 -19.13 -1.93
N GLU A 494 -17.23 -19.94 -1.22
CA GLU A 494 -17.69 -21.25 -1.68
C GLU A 494 -18.69 -21.14 -2.85
N ASN A 495 -19.24 -19.95 -3.10
CA ASN A 495 -20.16 -19.69 -4.22
C ASN A 495 -19.42 -19.35 -5.53
N ILE A 496 -18.09 -19.34 -5.52
CA ILE A 496 -17.27 -19.08 -6.71
C ILE A 496 -17.20 -20.36 -7.56
N HIS A 497 -17.55 -20.23 -8.83
CA HIS A 497 -17.54 -21.33 -9.77
C HIS A 497 -16.65 -20.98 -10.97
N GLU A 498 -15.51 -21.69 -11.08
CA GLU A 498 -14.55 -21.50 -12.16
C GLU A 498 -14.23 -22.78 -12.93
N GLY A 499 -14.05 -22.60 -14.25
CA GLY A 499 -13.62 -23.65 -15.16
C GLY A 499 -12.09 -23.73 -15.25
N ARG A 500 -11.56 -24.90 -15.65
CA ARG A 500 -10.09 -25.08 -15.83
C ARG A 500 -9.45 -24.17 -16.89
N ASN A 501 -10.26 -23.52 -17.73
CA ASN A 501 -9.81 -22.62 -18.79
C ASN A 501 -10.29 -21.18 -18.55
N GLY A 502 -10.63 -20.83 -17.30
CA GLY A 502 -11.25 -19.55 -16.91
C GLY A 502 -10.35 -18.33 -17.05
N GLY A 503 -9.02 -18.53 -17.13
CA GLY A 503 -8.06 -17.44 -17.21
C GLY A 503 -7.15 -17.47 -15.98
N MET A 504 -6.71 -16.29 -15.55
CA MET A 504 -5.97 -16.10 -14.30
C MET A 504 -6.86 -15.32 -13.32
N ASP A 505 -7.58 -16.06 -12.48
CA ASP A 505 -8.64 -15.52 -11.65
C ASP A 505 -8.13 -15.09 -10.28
N THR A 506 -8.76 -14.05 -9.73
CA THR A 506 -8.33 -13.41 -8.49
C THR A 506 -9.45 -13.40 -7.46
N LEU A 507 -9.28 -14.12 -6.35
CA LEU A 507 -10.09 -13.96 -5.15
C LEU A 507 -9.50 -12.88 -4.26
N TRP A 508 -10.18 -11.75 -4.20
CA TRP A 508 -10.06 -10.68 -3.23
C TRP A 508 -10.81 -11.06 -1.93
N TYR A 509 -10.16 -11.88 -1.10
CA TYR A 509 -10.74 -12.37 0.15
C TYR A 509 -10.89 -11.26 1.18
N MET A 510 -12.12 -11.01 1.64
CA MET A 510 -12.48 -9.96 2.59
C MET A 510 -12.47 -10.47 4.05
N ALA A 511 -11.59 -11.43 4.34
CA ALA A 511 -11.64 -12.24 5.57
C ALA A 511 -12.97 -13.00 5.70
N GLY A 512 -13.20 -13.57 6.85
CA GLY A 512 -14.44 -14.25 7.23
C GLY A 512 -14.65 -14.09 8.73
N PRO A 513 -15.69 -14.70 9.30
CA PRO A 513 -15.86 -14.76 10.75
C PRO A 513 -14.59 -15.25 11.46
N ASP A 514 -14.39 -14.92 12.73
CA ASP A 514 -13.12 -15.13 13.45
C ASP A 514 -12.56 -16.57 13.42
N SER A 515 -13.44 -17.57 13.28
CA SER A 515 -13.07 -18.99 13.22
C SER A 515 -13.05 -19.58 11.80
N TYR A 516 -13.39 -18.79 10.78
CA TYR A 516 -13.53 -19.30 9.42
C TYR A 516 -12.17 -19.61 8.79
N VAL A 517 -12.11 -20.73 8.08
CA VAL A 517 -10.96 -21.15 7.28
C VAL A 517 -11.38 -21.04 5.82
N LEU A 518 -10.69 -20.21 5.05
CA LEU A 518 -10.90 -20.14 3.62
C LEU A 518 -10.41 -21.41 2.96
N HIS A 519 -11.32 -22.18 2.40
CA HIS A 519 -11.00 -23.21 1.42
C HIS A 519 -11.05 -22.57 0.04
N CYS A 520 -9.89 -22.40 -0.59
CA CYS A 520 -9.80 -21.74 -1.89
C CYS A 520 -10.63 -22.52 -2.92
N PRO A 521 -11.46 -21.82 -3.73
CA PRO A 521 -12.17 -22.45 -4.83
C PRO A 521 -11.18 -23.07 -5.84
N PRO A 522 -11.55 -24.18 -6.50
CA PRO A 522 -10.72 -24.73 -7.57
C PRO A 522 -10.62 -23.75 -8.74
N ASN A 523 -9.47 -23.75 -9.43
CA ASN A 523 -9.17 -22.90 -10.59
C ASN A 523 -9.26 -21.39 -10.30
N VAL A 524 -8.98 -20.97 -9.06
CA VAL A 524 -8.74 -19.57 -8.73
C VAL A 524 -7.29 -19.43 -8.30
N GLU A 525 -6.46 -18.87 -9.17
CA GLU A 525 -5.00 -18.92 -9.01
C GLU A 525 -4.49 -17.82 -8.09
N ARG A 526 -5.11 -16.64 -8.02
CA ARG A 526 -4.60 -15.53 -7.20
C ARG A 526 -5.48 -15.33 -5.99
N ILE A 527 -4.89 -15.47 -4.81
CA ILE A 527 -5.58 -15.22 -3.54
C ILE A 527 -4.99 -13.96 -2.93
N ARG A 528 -5.79 -12.90 -2.88
CA ARG A 528 -5.41 -11.59 -2.35
C ARG A 528 -6.25 -11.23 -1.14
N ILE A 529 -5.63 -10.81 -0.05
CA ILE A 529 -6.38 -10.27 1.08
C ILE A 529 -6.79 -8.83 0.76
N ALA A 530 -8.08 -8.64 0.50
CA ALA A 530 -8.68 -7.40 0.04
C ALA A 530 -9.05 -6.44 1.17
N THR A 531 -8.72 -6.81 2.41
CA THR A 531 -9.11 -6.08 3.60
C THR A 531 -7.95 -5.94 4.59
N VAL A 532 -8.21 -5.21 5.66
CA VAL A 532 -7.25 -4.93 6.72
C VAL A 532 -7.84 -5.43 8.03
N VAL A 533 -8.40 -6.62 8.05
CA VAL A 533 -8.90 -7.21 9.30
C VAL A 533 -7.70 -7.77 10.06
N ALA A 534 -7.08 -6.92 10.87
CA ALA A 534 -6.01 -7.33 11.78
C ALA A 534 -6.55 -7.83 13.13
N ARG A 535 -7.87 -7.74 13.36
CA ARG A 535 -8.51 -8.02 14.65
C ARG A 535 -9.79 -8.82 14.51
N ASN A 536 -10.16 -9.51 15.58
CA ASN A 536 -11.39 -10.28 15.66
C ASN A 536 -12.60 -9.35 15.54
N GLU A 537 -13.62 -9.81 14.82
CA GLU A 537 -14.89 -9.10 14.65
C GLU A 537 -15.71 -9.11 15.94
N SER A 538 -15.55 -10.16 16.75
CA SER A 538 -16.29 -10.34 18.00
C SER A 538 -15.90 -9.35 19.11
N ASP A 539 -14.67 -8.84 19.09
CA ASP A 539 -14.15 -7.94 20.14
C ASP A 539 -13.48 -6.66 19.61
N GLY A 540 -13.06 -6.60 18.34
CA GLY A 540 -12.37 -5.45 17.75
C GLY A 540 -10.99 -5.15 18.38
N GLU A 541 -10.47 -6.04 19.23
CA GLU A 541 -9.29 -5.83 20.07
C GLU A 541 -8.22 -6.90 19.85
N THR A 542 -8.64 -8.17 19.87
CA THR A 542 -7.74 -9.32 19.75
C THR A 542 -7.26 -9.45 18.32
N ARG A 543 -5.96 -9.72 18.12
CA ARG A 543 -5.41 -9.94 16.77
C ARG A 543 -6.05 -11.15 16.09
N LYS A 544 -6.32 -11.03 14.80
CA LYS A 544 -6.84 -12.10 13.95
C LYS A 544 -5.74 -12.70 13.08
N THR A 545 -5.72 -14.03 13.02
CA THR A 545 -4.92 -14.78 12.05
C THR A 545 -5.86 -15.35 11.00
N LEU A 546 -5.67 -15.00 9.74
CA LEU A 546 -6.45 -15.58 8.64
C LEU A 546 -5.91 -16.96 8.30
N LYS A 547 -6.80 -17.93 8.16
CA LYS A 547 -6.46 -19.31 7.78
C LYS A 547 -6.95 -19.59 6.38
N ILE A 548 -6.03 -20.03 5.52
CA ILE A 548 -6.27 -20.29 4.11
C ILE A 548 -5.75 -21.68 3.77
N VAL A 549 -6.54 -22.45 3.03
CA VAL A 549 -6.20 -23.79 2.53
C VAL A 549 -6.47 -23.80 1.04
N ALA A 550 -5.41 -23.97 0.25
CA ALA A 550 -5.51 -24.10 -1.19
C ALA A 550 -6.33 -25.33 -1.59
N HIS A 551 -6.92 -25.29 -2.79
CA HIS A 551 -7.49 -26.50 -3.37
C HIS A 551 -6.34 -27.45 -3.77
N PRO A 552 -6.38 -28.76 -3.47
CA PRO A 552 -5.25 -29.67 -3.71
C PRO A 552 -4.73 -29.69 -5.15
N ASP A 553 -5.63 -29.59 -6.13
CA ASP A 553 -5.27 -29.64 -7.56
C ASP A 553 -5.02 -28.27 -8.22
N SER A 554 -5.17 -27.15 -7.49
CA SER A 554 -5.09 -25.81 -8.07
C SER A 554 -3.98 -25.01 -7.39
N PRO A 555 -2.87 -24.70 -8.09
CA PRO A 555 -1.80 -23.90 -7.51
C PRO A 555 -2.31 -22.49 -7.23
N ILE A 556 -1.80 -21.91 -6.15
CA ILE A 556 -2.14 -20.56 -5.73
C ILE A 556 -0.92 -19.63 -5.74
N HIS A 557 -1.16 -18.39 -6.11
CA HIS A 557 -0.35 -17.24 -5.81
C HIS A 557 -1.06 -16.44 -4.72
N PHE A 558 -0.66 -16.67 -3.48
CA PHE A 558 -1.14 -15.96 -2.31
C PHE A 558 -0.33 -14.68 -2.07
N GLU A 559 -1.04 -13.56 -1.89
CA GLU A 559 -0.47 -12.28 -1.47
C GLU A 559 -1.39 -11.60 -0.45
N THR A 560 -0.83 -11.06 0.63
CA THR A 560 -1.62 -10.40 1.68
C THR A 560 -1.20 -8.95 1.94
N SER A 561 -2.11 -8.20 2.56
CA SER A 561 -1.96 -6.80 2.90
C SER A 561 -1.00 -6.56 4.07
N GLU A 562 -0.75 -5.30 4.40
CA GLU A 562 0.40 -4.94 5.23
C GLU A 562 0.31 -5.42 6.70
N ARG A 563 -0.87 -5.68 7.28
CA ARG A 563 -1.02 -5.79 8.76
C ARG A 563 -1.68 -7.04 9.33
N VAL A 564 -1.97 -8.04 8.51
CA VAL A 564 -2.69 -9.25 8.95
C VAL A 564 -1.74 -10.43 9.12
N GLU A 565 -1.92 -11.21 10.19
CA GLU A 565 -1.22 -12.49 10.36
C GLU A 565 -1.93 -13.56 9.54
N VAL A 566 -1.17 -14.47 8.92
CA VAL A 566 -1.72 -15.47 8.00
C VAL A 566 -1.14 -16.86 8.28
N GLU A 567 -1.99 -17.86 8.15
CA GLU A 567 -1.64 -19.27 8.08
C GLU A 567 -2.16 -19.81 6.75
N VAL A 568 -1.27 -20.19 5.85
CA VAL A 568 -1.60 -20.67 4.50
C VAL A 568 -1.07 -22.09 4.34
N THR A 569 -1.96 -22.98 3.91
CA THR A 569 -1.62 -24.33 3.44
C THR A 569 -1.78 -24.36 1.93
N GLY A 570 -0.70 -24.67 1.22
CA GLY A 570 -0.62 -24.82 -0.22
C GLY A 570 -1.31 -26.09 -0.72
N SER A 571 -1.20 -26.29 -2.02
CA SER A 571 -1.79 -27.35 -2.83
C SER A 571 -0.82 -28.53 -2.97
N ASP A 572 -1.13 -29.47 -3.86
CA ASP A 572 -0.21 -30.52 -4.29
C ASP A 572 0.59 -30.11 -5.55
N ARG A 573 0.68 -28.80 -5.83
CA ARG A 573 1.33 -28.16 -6.97
C ARG A 573 2.23 -27.03 -6.48
N GLY A 574 3.10 -26.53 -7.36
CA GLY A 574 3.98 -25.41 -7.03
C GLY A 574 3.21 -24.11 -6.78
N ASP A 575 3.26 -23.62 -5.55
CA ASP A 575 2.60 -22.44 -5.04
C ASP A 575 3.56 -21.26 -4.84
N ILE A 576 3.00 -20.06 -4.81
CA ILE A 576 3.73 -18.84 -4.44
C ILE A 576 3.00 -18.20 -3.27
N MET A 577 3.68 -18.07 -2.13
CA MET A 577 3.13 -17.48 -0.91
C MET A 577 3.96 -16.29 -0.45
N LEU A 578 3.36 -15.09 -0.55
CA LEU A 578 3.96 -13.83 -0.14
C LEU A 578 3.32 -13.34 1.15
N GLY A 579 4.11 -13.24 2.22
CA GLY A 579 3.66 -12.85 3.56
C GLY A 579 3.29 -11.36 3.69
N PRO A 580 2.81 -10.93 4.87
CA PRO A 580 2.48 -9.53 5.15
C PRO A 580 3.72 -8.67 5.41
N LYS A 581 3.63 -7.35 5.17
CA LYS A 581 4.74 -6.39 5.44
C LYS A 581 4.96 -6.09 6.94
N TYR A 582 3.92 -6.18 7.76
CA TYR A 582 3.92 -5.84 9.19
C TYR A 582 3.25 -6.93 10.06
N GLY A 583 3.12 -8.15 9.54
CA GLY A 583 2.59 -9.31 10.26
C GLY A 583 3.57 -10.50 10.24
N GLY A 584 3.20 -11.58 10.92
CA GLY A 584 3.83 -12.90 10.79
C GLY A 584 3.12 -13.77 9.76
N ALA A 585 3.78 -14.83 9.31
CA ALA A 585 3.19 -15.80 8.38
C ALA A 585 3.61 -17.23 8.72
N ILE A 586 2.65 -18.14 8.68
CA ILE A 586 2.88 -19.59 8.71
C ILE A 586 2.51 -20.12 7.33
N PHE A 587 3.48 -20.64 6.59
CA PHE A 587 3.25 -21.20 5.26
C PHE A 587 3.62 -22.69 5.24
N ARG A 588 2.77 -23.49 4.62
CA ARG A 588 2.99 -24.92 4.39
C ARG A 588 2.84 -25.15 2.89
N GLY A 589 3.92 -25.47 2.19
CA GLY A 589 3.91 -25.67 0.73
C GLY A 589 3.09 -26.88 0.35
N GLY A 590 3.44 -28.03 0.92
CA GLY A 590 2.74 -29.28 0.64
C GLY A 590 3.58 -30.12 -0.29
N ALA A 591 3.05 -30.45 -1.47
CA ALA A 591 3.83 -31.10 -2.52
C ALA A 591 3.98 -30.15 -3.71
N GLY A 592 5.05 -30.28 -4.48
CA GLY A 592 5.35 -29.36 -5.56
C GLY A 592 6.59 -28.54 -5.25
N ASN A 593 6.97 -27.66 -6.17
CA ASN A 593 8.10 -26.76 -5.94
C ASN A 593 7.54 -25.41 -5.56
N ASP A 594 7.61 -25.05 -4.29
CA ASP A 594 6.94 -23.92 -3.70
C ASP A 594 7.89 -22.74 -3.45
N GLU A 595 7.36 -21.54 -3.54
CA GLU A 595 8.06 -20.31 -3.20
C GLU A 595 7.40 -19.62 -2.01
N MET A 596 8.11 -19.50 -0.89
CA MET A 596 7.63 -18.84 0.32
C MET A 596 8.50 -17.64 0.65
N ARG A 597 7.90 -16.45 0.72
CA ARG A 597 8.65 -15.21 0.95
C ARG A 597 8.04 -14.36 2.04
N ALA A 598 8.83 -14.10 3.07
CA ALA A 598 8.58 -13.02 4.00
C ALA A 598 9.02 -11.68 3.37
N ILE A 599 8.06 -10.80 3.14
CA ILE A 599 8.28 -9.40 2.75
C ILE A 599 8.17 -8.44 3.95
N ALA A 600 8.19 -9.00 5.16
CA ALA A 600 8.09 -8.23 6.39
C ALA A 600 9.24 -7.22 6.51
N THR A 601 8.91 -6.03 6.98
CA THR A 601 9.86 -4.94 7.24
C THR A 601 10.17 -4.77 8.72
N LEU A 602 9.34 -5.36 9.59
CA LEU A 602 9.51 -5.31 11.04
C LEU A 602 10.45 -6.41 11.51
N THR A 603 11.51 -6.04 12.22
CA THR A 603 12.48 -6.98 12.82
C THR A 603 11.89 -7.89 13.91
N GLY A 604 10.67 -7.57 14.39
CA GLY A 604 9.94 -8.39 15.35
C GLY A 604 8.98 -9.40 14.73
N SER A 605 8.71 -9.33 13.42
CA SER A 605 7.86 -10.30 12.73
C SER A 605 8.53 -11.67 12.73
N ARG A 606 7.74 -12.73 12.97
CA ARG A 606 8.23 -14.11 12.94
C ARG A 606 7.47 -14.91 11.90
N HIS A 607 8.19 -15.76 11.21
CA HIS A 607 7.68 -16.60 10.14
C HIS A 607 8.00 -18.07 10.41
N ALA A 608 7.08 -18.95 10.02
CA ALA A 608 7.30 -20.39 10.04
C ALA A 608 6.94 -20.97 8.67
N PHE A 609 7.95 -21.28 7.88
CA PHE A 609 7.78 -21.79 6.51
C PHE A 609 8.22 -23.25 6.45
N TYR A 610 7.33 -24.09 5.90
CA TYR A 610 7.54 -25.51 5.72
C TYR A 610 7.35 -25.82 4.23
N GLY A 611 8.42 -26.10 3.49
CA GLY A 611 8.43 -26.47 2.08
C GLY A 611 7.58 -27.70 1.83
N GLY A 612 8.06 -28.84 2.32
CA GLY A 612 7.35 -30.10 2.22
C GLY A 612 8.05 -31.01 1.23
N ALA A 613 7.36 -31.43 0.17
CA ALA A 613 7.92 -32.34 -0.82
C ALA A 613 8.09 -31.65 -2.18
N GLY A 614 9.34 -31.55 -2.64
CA GLY A 614 9.72 -30.93 -3.90
C GLY A 614 10.90 -30.01 -3.68
N ASN A 615 11.29 -29.26 -4.71
CA ASN A 615 12.43 -28.35 -4.61
C ASN A 615 11.92 -26.96 -4.28
N ASP A 616 11.93 -26.62 -3.00
CA ASP A 616 11.29 -25.43 -2.46
C ASP A 616 12.28 -24.27 -2.31
N THR A 617 11.75 -23.05 -2.35
CA THR A 617 12.52 -21.84 -2.13
C THR A 617 11.91 -21.01 -1.00
N LEU A 618 12.64 -20.92 0.11
CA LEU A 618 12.19 -20.25 1.34
C LEU A 618 13.02 -18.99 1.59
N TYR A 619 12.37 -17.85 1.74
CA TYR A 619 12.99 -16.58 2.14
C TYR A 619 12.42 -16.09 3.46
N GLY A 620 13.19 -16.23 4.53
CA GLY A 620 12.92 -15.65 5.85
C GLY A 620 12.81 -14.13 5.82
N GLY A 621 12.27 -13.59 6.90
CA GLY A 621 12.11 -12.17 7.17
C GLY A 621 13.31 -11.60 7.92
N PRO A 622 13.21 -10.36 8.42
CA PRO A 622 14.25 -9.76 9.25
C PRO A 622 14.11 -10.15 10.73
N GLY A 623 13.26 -11.11 11.09
CA GLY A 623 13.03 -11.51 12.48
C GLY A 623 13.59 -12.89 12.78
N LYS A 624 13.07 -13.54 13.82
CA LYS A 624 13.51 -14.87 14.23
C LYS A 624 12.57 -15.91 13.65
N ASP A 625 13.02 -16.58 12.59
CA ASP A 625 12.16 -17.41 11.75
C ASP A 625 12.47 -18.90 11.89
N THR A 626 11.48 -19.73 11.58
CA THR A 626 11.61 -21.18 11.43
C THR A 626 11.44 -21.51 9.94
N LEU A 627 12.46 -22.11 9.31
CA LEU A 627 12.46 -22.47 7.90
C LEU A 627 12.79 -23.95 7.78
N ASP A 628 11.92 -24.73 7.15
CA ASP A 628 12.09 -26.18 6.96
C ASP A 628 11.85 -26.51 5.49
N GLY A 629 12.89 -26.91 4.75
CA GLY A 629 12.82 -27.28 3.33
C GLY A 629 12.01 -28.54 3.13
N GLY A 630 12.35 -29.60 3.87
CA GLY A 630 11.61 -30.85 3.86
C GLY A 630 12.31 -31.92 3.04
N THR A 631 11.73 -32.37 1.94
CA THR A 631 12.34 -33.35 1.03
C THR A 631 12.46 -32.79 -0.37
N GLY A 632 13.64 -32.89 -0.98
CA GLY A 632 13.93 -32.33 -2.29
C GLY A 632 15.22 -31.49 -2.22
N ASP A 633 15.60 -30.88 -3.32
CA ASP A 633 16.78 -30.01 -3.35
C ASP A 633 16.35 -28.56 -3.10
N ASP A 634 16.43 -28.11 -1.84
CA ASP A 634 15.83 -26.85 -1.39
C ASP A 634 16.79 -25.66 -1.41
N VAL A 635 16.25 -24.45 -1.49
CA VAL A 635 16.98 -23.19 -1.38
C VAL A 635 16.41 -22.37 -0.23
N ILE A 636 17.19 -22.16 0.83
CA ILE A 636 16.75 -21.50 2.05
C ILE A 636 17.59 -20.26 2.32
N HIS A 637 16.92 -19.12 2.45
CA HIS A 637 17.52 -17.83 2.81
C HIS A 637 16.97 -17.36 4.16
N GLY A 638 17.73 -17.56 5.24
CA GLY A 638 17.35 -17.16 6.60
C GLY A 638 17.37 -15.64 6.83
N LYS A 639 18.21 -14.90 6.09
CA LYS A 639 18.51 -13.47 6.33
C LYS A 639 19.07 -13.26 7.75
N ARG A 640 18.90 -12.07 8.32
CA ARG A 640 19.48 -11.69 9.63
C ARG A 640 18.67 -12.27 10.79
N ASN A 641 19.24 -12.18 11.99
CA ASN A 641 18.74 -12.63 13.28
C ASN A 641 18.81 -14.15 13.49
N ASN A 642 18.26 -14.61 14.62
CA ASN A 642 18.41 -15.97 15.10
C ASN A 642 17.33 -16.84 14.49
N ASN A 643 17.71 -17.62 13.49
CA ASN A 643 16.82 -18.50 12.75
C ASN A 643 16.94 -19.95 13.22
N LEU A 644 15.90 -20.72 12.99
CA LEU A 644 15.90 -22.17 13.08
C LEU A 644 15.70 -22.73 11.67
N ILE A 645 16.73 -23.34 11.10
CA ILE A 645 16.72 -23.79 9.70
C ILE A 645 16.90 -25.31 9.65
N TYR A 646 16.04 -25.98 8.89
CA TYR A 646 16.17 -27.37 8.50
C TYR A 646 16.25 -27.44 6.96
N GLY A 647 17.36 -27.93 6.41
CA GLY A 647 17.46 -28.26 4.99
C GLY A 647 16.53 -29.41 4.66
N GLY A 648 16.79 -30.56 5.29
CA GLY A 648 15.94 -31.73 5.18
C GLY A 648 16.63 -32.82 4.37
N HIS A 649 15.87 -33.65 3.68
CA HIS A 649 16.43 -34.69 2.82
C HIS A 649 16.63 -34.18 1.39
N GLY A 650 17.88 -34.09 0.95
CA GLY A 650 18.20 -33.73 -0.43
C GLY A 650 19.50 -32.96 -0.53
N ASN A 651 19.70 -32.20 -1.61
CA ASN A 651 20.90 -31.41 -1.83
C ASN A 651 20.59 -29.94 -1.66
N ASP A 652 20.65 -29.47 -0.42
CA ASP A 652 20.11 -28.17 -0.05
C ASP A 652 21.16 -27.06 -0.14
N GLN A 653 20.69 -25.85 -0.45
CA GLN A 653 21.47 -24.62 -0.38
C GLN A 653 20.91 -23.72 0.71
N ILE A 654 21.70 -23.51 1.76
CA ILE A 654 21.30 -22.74 2.94
C ILE A 654 22.19 -21.49 3.03
N PHE A 655 21.55 -20.34 2.99
CA PHE A 655 22.19 -19.03 3.13
C PHE A 655 21.62 -18.31 4.35
N ASP A 656 22.43 -18.15 5.39
CA ASP A 656 22.04 -17.43 6.59
C ASP A 656 22.87 -16.16 6.79
N GLY A 657 22.22 -15.14 7.34
CA GLY A 657 22.82 -13.83 7.57
C GLY A 657 23.38 -13.67 8.97
N ASP A 658 23.52 -12.42 9.41
CA ASP A 658 24.10 -12.10 10.71
C ASP A 658 23.19 -12.59 11.85
N GLY A 659 23.72 -13.23 12.90
CA GLY A 659 22.87 -13.70 14.00
C GLY A 659 23.43 -14.80 14.90
N THR A 660 22.52 -15.59 15.46
CA THR A 660 22.85 -16.78 16.27
C THR A 660 21.78 -17.82 15.97
N SER A 661 21.97 -18.51 14.85
CA SER A 661 21.03 -19.45 14.28
C SER A 661 21.34 -20.90 14.65
N VAL A 662 20.34 -21.76 14.53
CA VAL A 662 20.48 -23.21 14.62
C VAL A 662 20.13 -23.79 13.26
N ILE A 663 21.08 -24.48 12.65
CA ILE A 663 20.96 -24.98 11.27
C ILE A 663 21.14 -26.49 11.27
N HIS A 664 20.18 -27.22 10.72
CA HIS A 664 20.25 -28.65 10.48
C HIS A 664 20.34 -28.89 8.98
N THR A 665 21.47 -29.36 8.49
CA THR A 665 21.65 -29.58 7.04
C THR A 665 20.85 -30.77 6.52
N GLY A 666 20.50 -31.71 7.40
CA GLY A 666 19.95 -33.01 7.00
C GLY A 666 20.92 -33.82 6.13
N PRO A 667 20.51 -35.00 5.63
CA PRO A 667 21.35 -35.85 4.80
C PRO A 667 21.37 -35.43 3.33
N GLY A 668 22.52 -35.58 2.67
CA GLY A 668 22.65 -35.38 1.22
C GLY A 668 23.86 -34.55 0.85
N ARG A 669 23.81 -33.81 -0.27
CA ARG A 669 24.88 -32.90 -0.69
C ARG A 669 24.51 -31.44 -0.43
N ASN A 670 24.88 -30.91 0.72
CA ASN A 670 24.45 -29.58 1.14
C ASN A 670 25.54 -28.53 0.98
N ILE A 671 25.11 -27.30 0.69
CA ILE A 671 25.93 -26.10 0.70
C ILE A 671 25.38 -25.17 1.76
N VAL A 672 26.21 -24.74 2.70
CA VAL A 672 25.85 -23.77 3.73
C VAL A 672 26.78 -22.57 3.62
N SER A 673 26.21 -21.37 3.58
CA SER A 673 26.95 -20.10 3.66
C SER A 673 26.44 -19.30 4.83
N LEU A 674 27.30 -19.08 5.82
CA LEU A 674 27.02 -18.22 6.98
C LEU A 674 27.64 -16.84 6.80
N SER A 675 27.26 -15.91 7.68
CA SER A 675 27.80 -14.54 7.73
C SER A 675 28.48 -14.29 9.09
N GLU A 676 28.20 -13.19 9.79
CA GLU A 676 28.72 -12.94 11.14
C GLU A 676 27.78 -13.50 12.21
N GLY A 677 28.24 -14.41 13.06
CA GLY A 677 27.35 -14.99 14.07
C GLY A 677 27.91 -16.13 14.92
N ASP A 678 27.27 -16.35 16.07
CA ASP A 678 27.55 -17.46 16.97
C ASP A 678 26.60 -18.64 16.69
N ASP A 679 26.71 -19.21 15.49
CA ASP A 679 25.75 -20.22 15.01
C ASP A 679 25.99 -21.63 15.57
N THR A 680 24.96 -22.46 15.56
CA THR A 680 25.06 -23.91 15.82
C THR A 680 24.61 -24.68 14.58
N VAL A 681 25.52 -25.44 13.98
CA VAL A 681 25.26 -26.20 12.76
C VAL A 681 25.32 -27.70 13.06
N HIS A 682 24.18 -28.37 12.92
CA HIS A 682 24.02 -29.81 12.95
C HIS A 682 24.17 -30.36 11.53
N VAL A 683 25.36 -30.88 11.23
CA VAL A 683 25.73 -31.38 9.91
C VAL A 683 25.36 -32.86 9.80
N GLY A 684 24.42 -33.17 8.91
CA GLY A 684 23.96 -34.53 8.63
C GLY A 684 24.95 -35.34 7.79
N THR A 685 24.60 -36.61 7.55
CA THR A 685 25.41 -37.52 6.72
C THR A 685 25.43 -37.09 5.24
N GLY A 686 26.40 -37.56 4.47
CA GLY A 686 26.53 -37.18 3.04
C GLY A 686 27.72 -36.27 2.82
N VAL A 687 27.60 -35.30 1.91
CA VAL A 687 28.68 -34.37 1.53
C VAL A 687 28.26 -32.94 1.83
N ASN A 688 28.93 -32.26 2.75
CA ASN A 688 28.56 -30.90 3.14
C ASN A 688 29.70 -29.94 2.83
N GLU A 689 29.42 -28.84 2.14
CA GLU A 689 30.35 -27.74 1.90
C GLU A 689 29.86 -26.52 2.67
N ILE A 690 30.64 -26.06 3.64
CA ILE A 690 30.25 -25.00 4.57
C ILE A 690 31.25 -23.85 4.49
N ASP A 691 30.77 -22.66 4.18
CA ASP A 691 31.45 -21.41 4.47
C ASP A 691 30.99 -20.93 5.85
N ALA A 692 31.90 -20.95 6.83
CA ALA A 692 31.57 -20.69 8.22
C ALA A 692 31.41 -19.19 8.55
N GLY A 693 31.77 -18.28 7.64
CA GLY A 693 31.75 -16.86 7.93
C GLY A 693 32.67 -16.49 9.11
N THR A 694 32.17 -15.69 10.06
CA THR A 694 32.92 -15.31 11.27
C THR A 694 32.07 -15.46 12.53
N GLY A 695 32.71 -15.66 13.68
CA GLY A 695 32.04 -15.80 14.99
C GLY A 695 32.33 -17.13 15.68
N ALA A 696 31.66 -17.40 16.80
CA ALA A 696 31.84 -18.61 17.59
C ALA A 696 30.90 -19.73 17.14
N VAL A 697 31.12 -20.26 15.93
CA VAL A 697 30.27 -21.32 15.35
C VAL A 697 30.57 -22.69 15.96
N LYS A 698 29.51 -23.42 16.31
CA LYS A 698 29.56 -24.81 16.82
C LYS A 698 29.06 -25.79 15.78
N PHE A 699 29.91 -26.73 15.37
CA PHE A 699 29.58 -27.74 14.38
C PHE A 699 29.39 -29.11 15.02
N HIS A 700 28.14 -29.58 15.10
CA HIS A 700 27.81 -30.94 15.47
C HIS A 700 27.85 -31.82 14.22
N ILE A 701 28.88 -32.65 14.07
CA ILE A 701 29.09 -33.44 12.85
C ILE A 701 28.61 -34.87 13.04
N ALA A 702 27.65 -35.33 12.21
CA ALA A 702 27.24 -36.73 12.17
C ALA A 702 28.37 -37.65 11.67
N TYR A 703 28.47 -38.84 12.23
CA TYR A 703 29.40 -39.86 11.74
C TYR A 703 28.91 -40.47 10.42
N GLY A 704 29.81 -40.66 9.44
CA GLY A 704 29.54 -41.34 8.17
C GLY A 704 29.50 -40.45 6.92
N GLY A 705 29.89 -39.18 7.03
CA GLY A 705 29.89 -38.21 5.91
C GLY A 705 31.25 -37.56 5.62
N VAL A 706 31.27 -36.74 4.58
CA VAL A 706 32.37 -35.85 4.20
C VAL A 706 31.92 -34.41 4.42
N THR A 707 32.62 -33.67 5.28
CA THR A 707 32.30 -32.25 5.56
C THR A 707 33.52 -31.41 5.25
N VAL A 708 33.34 -30.37 4.44
CA VAL A 708 34.35 -29.36 4.15
C VAL A 708 33.91 -28.06 4.80
N ILE A 709 34.74 -27.49 5.67
CA ILE A 709 34.49 -26.22 6.34
C ILE A 709 35.58 -25.23 5.90
N ARG A 710 35.18 -24.05 5.42
CA ARG A 710 36.06 -22.95 5.03
C ARG A 710 35.97 -21.81 6.05
N ASN A 711 37.00 -20.96 6.07
CA ASN A 711 37.10 -19.84 7.02
C ASN A 711 37.11 -20.30 8.49
N TRP A 712 37.93 -21.30 8.83
CA TRP A 712 38.00 -21.83 10.19
C TRP A 712 38.66 -20.85 11.19
N GLY A 713 37.89 -20.38 12.17
CA GLY A 713 38.35 -19.43 13.18
C GLY A 713 38.74 -20.05 14.54
N PRO A 714 39.49 -19.32 15.39
CA PRO A 714 39.94 -19.79 16.72
C PRO A 714 38.78 -20.01 17.71
N THR A 715 37.66 -19.32 17.52
CA THR A 715 36.46 -19.41 18.37
C THR A 715 35.52 -20.55 17.98
N MET A 716 35.73 -21.19 16.82
CA MET A 716 34.86 -22.26 16.33
C MET A 716 35.12 -23.57 17.09
N ARG A 717 34.10 -24.43 17.15
CA ARG A 717 34.16 -25.71 17.85
C ARG A 717 33.62 -26.85 16.99
N LEU A 718 34.33 -27.97 16.96
CA LEU A 718 33.86 -29.25 16.41
C LEU A 718 33.32 -30.11 17.55
N ILE A 719 32.08 -30.57 17.44
CA ILE A 719 31.42 -31.39 18.46
C ILE A 719 31.16 -32.77 17.86
N LEU A 720 31.85 -33.80 18.39
CA LEU A 720 31.88 -35.16 17.85
C LEU A 720 31.28 -36.20 18.83
N ASN A 721 30.31 -35.81 19.64
CA ASN A 721 29.71 -36.63 20.71
C ASN A 721 29.30 -38.05 20.27
N ASP A 722 28.79 -38.19 19.04
CA ASP A 722 28.22 -39.45 18.53
C ASP A 722 29.22 -40.27 17.70
N TRP A 723 30.50 -39.86 17.64
CA TRP A 723 31.53 -40.59 16.90
C TRP A 723 32.02 -41.80 17.70
N PRO A 724 32.29 -42.95 17.04
CA PRO A 724 32.72 -44.18 17.71
C PRO A 724 34.16 -44.12 18.25
N GLY A 725 34.91 -43.05 17.98
CA GLY A 725 36.28 -42.86 18.42
C GLY A 725 36.86 -41.52 17.98
N PHE A 726 38.07 -41.21 18.48
CA PHE A 726 38.78 -39.99 18.12
C PHE A 726 39.34 -40.09 16.68
N PRO A 727 39.14 -39.08 15.81
CA PRO A 727 39.64 -39.11 14.45
C PRO A 727 41.17 -38.94 14.37
N GLU A 728 41.78 -39.48 13.32
CA GLU A 728 43.14 -39.14 12.96
C GLU A 728 43.17 -37.72 12.37
N ILE A 729 43.97 -36.83 12.98
CA ILE A 729 44.15 -35.44 12.53
C ILE A 729 45.45 -35.36 11.72
N THR A 730 45.35 -34.92 10.47
CA THR A 730 46.48 -34.79 9.54
C THR A 730 46.54 -33.35 9.01
N PRO A 731 47.54 -32.54 9.41
CA PRO A 731 47.81 -31.27 8.78
C PRO A 731 48.19 -31.47 7.30
N MET A 732 47.66 -30.62 6.43
CA MET A 732 47.92 -30.60 4.99
C MET A 732 48.51 -29.23 4.58
N ALA A 733 48.86 -29.07 3.31
CA ALA A 733 49.47 -27.83 2.83
C ALA A 733 48.48 -26.66 2.88
N LYS A 734 48.98 -25.44 3.18
CA LYS A 734 48.26 -24.15 3.07
C LYS A 734 47.04 -24.01 4.00
N GLY A 735 47.21 -24.26 5.30
CA GLY A 735 46.14 -24.04 6.30
C GLY A 735 44.95 -25.01 6.17
N HIS A 736 45.15 -26.15 5.49
CA HIS A 736 44.17 -27.23 5.40
C HIS A 736 44.50 -28.30 6.45
N VAL A 737 43.52 -28.72 7.25
CA VAL A 737 43.63 -29.85 8.17
C VAL A 737 42.54 -30.87 7.89
N ARG A 738 42.90 -32.16 7.81
CA ARG A 738 41.95 -33.25 7.61
C ARG A 738 41.81 -34.08 8.88
N LEU A 739 40.58 -34.28 9.34
CA LEU A 739 40.24 -35.25 10.37
C LEU A 739 39.56 -36.45 9.71
N ARG A 740 40.00 -37.67 10.01
CA ARG A 740 39.45 -38.89 9.41
C ARG A 740 39.20 -39.98 10.44
N LEU A 741 38.02 -40.57 10.40
CA LEU A 741 37.74 -41.84 11.08
C LEU A 741 36.96 -42.76 10.14
N ALA A 742 37.61 -43.86 9.74
CA ALA A 742 37.10 -44.76 8.71
C ALA A 742 36.76 -44.02 7.40
N LEU A 743 35.48 -43.94 7.04
CA LEU A 743 34.97 -43.25 5.85
C LEU A 743 34.54 -41.81 6.14
N SER A 744 34.43 -41.41 7.41
CA SER A 744 34.10 -40.05 7.80
C SER A 744 35.29 -39.14 7.62
N ILE A 745 35.12 -38.01 6.94
CA ILE A 745 36.16 -37.02 6.65
C ILE A 745 35.65 -35.63 7.03
N ILE A 746 36.44 -34.87 7.76
CA ILE A 746 36.25 -33.43 7.96
C ILE A 746 37.49 -32.73 7.40
N ASP A 747 37.30 -31.84 6.43
CA ASP A 747 38.33 -30.98 5.86
C ASP A 747 38.11 -29.55 6.33
N LEU A 748 39.02 -29.05 7.17
CA LEU A 748 39.03 -27.67 7.63
C LEU A 748 40.00 -26.87 6.77
N HIS A 749 39.55 -25.78 6.18
CA HIS A 749 40.38 -24.84 5.42
C HIS A 749 40.55 -23.53 6.17
N ASP A 750 41.62 -22.82 5.82
CA ASP A 750 41.95 -21.50 6.38
C ASP A 750 42.22 -21.56 7.89
N VAL A 751 42.80 -22.67 8.36
CA VAL A 751 43.20 -22.88 9.76
C VAL A 751 44.50 -22.12 10.03
N ASP A 752 44.42 -21.06 10.82
CA ASP A 752 45.58 -20.24 11.21
C ASP A 752 46.54 -20.95 12.17
N ASP A 753 45.99 -21.70 13.13
CA ASP A 753 46.76 -22.43 14.16
C ASP A 753 46.30 -23.90 14.28
N PRO A 754 46.90 -24.82 13.50
CA PRO A 754 46.59 -26.24 13.59
C PRO A 754 46.92 -26.90 14.95
N GLU A 755 47.80 -26.30 15.76
CA GLU A 755 48.20 -26.88 17.05
C GLU A 755 47.12 -26.71 18.12
N ALA A 756 46.31 -25.65 18.02
CA ALA A 756 45.17 -25.40 18.89
C ALA A 756 43.94 -26.26 18.58
N LEU A 757 43.91 -26.93 17.42
CA LEU A 757 42.74 -27.68 16.94
C LEU A 757 42.22 -28.76 17.91
N PRO A 758 43.06 -29.55 18.61
CA PRO A 758 42.58 -30.51 19.59
C PRO A 758 41.76 -29.88 20.74
N GLU A 759 42.04 -28.63 21.12
CA GLU A 759 41.27 -27.90 22.14
C GLU A 759 39.92 -27.37 21.61
N GLN A 760 39.77 -27.30 20.29
CA GLN A 760 38.54 -26.92 19.62
C GLN A 760 37.60 -28.12 19.37
N ILE A 761 38.03 -29.34 19.68
CA ILE A 761 37.24 -30.57 19.53
C ILE A 761 36.63 -30.96 20.88
N GLU A 762 35.30 -31.09 20.90
CA GLU A 762 34.51 -31.48 22.06
C GLU A 762 33.82 -32.84 21.85
N GLY A 763 33.43 -33.49 22.95
CA GLY A 763 32.61 -34.70 22.93
C GLY A 763 33.34 -36.03 22.89
N LEU A 764 34.65 -36.01 22.70
CA LEU A 764 35.52 -37.18 22.75
C LEU A 764 36.70 -36.88 23.67
N GLN A 765 37.10 -37.83 24.52
CA GLN A 765 38.35 -37.69 25.26
C GLN A 765 39.53 -37.92 24.31
N ALA A 766 40.32 -36.87 24.03
CA ALA A 766 41.51 -36.98 23.21
C ALA A 766 42.55 -37.90 23.86
N PRO A 767 43.23 -38.79 23.11
CA PRO A 767 44.46 -39.40 23.57
C PRO A 767 45.58 -38.35 23.49
N VAL A 768 45.72 -37.54 24.56
CA VAL A 768 46.61 -36.37 24.69
C VAL A 768 48.08 -36.65 24.33
N GLN A 769 48.53 -37.91 24.31
CA GLN A 769 49.94 -38.26 24.14
C GLN A 769 50.41 -38.48 22.69
N SER A 770 49.53 -38.63 21.68
CA SER A 770 49.95 -39.05 20.31
C SER A 770 50.03 -37.92 19.26
N PHE A 771 49.45 -36.74 19.54
CA PHE A 771 49.37 -35.63 18.59
C PHE A 771 50.67 -34.83 18.49
N LEU A 772 51.26 -34.48 19.65
CA LEU A 772 52.53 -33.74 19.70
C LEU A 772 53.71 -34.52 19.09
N ASP A 773 53.74 -35.85 19.24
CA ASP A 773 54.81 -36.72 18.73
C ASP A 773 54.87 -36.82 17.19
N ARG A 774 53.82 -36.37 16.47
CA ARG A 774 53.75 -36.45 14.99
C ARG A 774 54.03 -35.12 14.28
N LEU A 775 54.01 -33.99 14.99
CA LEU A 775 54.35 -32.68 14.43
C LEU A 775 55.87 -32.47 14.28
N ASP A 776 56.67 -33.21 15.07
CA ASP A 776 58.14 -33.19 15.05
C ASP A 776 58.78 -34.11 13.97
N ARG A 777 58.02 -34.62 12.99
CA ARG A 777 58.51 -35.51 11.92
C ARG A 777 58.28 -35.03 10.50
#